data_AF-A0A6G4R9L8-F1
#
_entry.id   AF-A0A6G4R9L8-F1
#
_cell.length_a   1.000
_cell.length_b   1.000
_cell.length_c   1.000
_cell.angle_alpha   90.00
_cell.angle_beta   90.00
_cell.angle_gamma   90.00
#
_symmetry.space_group_name_H-M   'P 1'
#
loop_
_entity.id
_entity.type
_entity.pdbx_description
1 polymer ?
#
loop_
_entity_poly.entity_id
_entity_poly.type
_entity_poly.pdbx_seq_one_letter_code
_entity_poly.pdbx_strand_id
1 'polypeptide(L)'
;MDAYDFEHFIGDLWERMGWETEVSTAAADKGVDVTAEKATPYEQTLLIQAKRYGPNTTVGSPEVQQYASLRHQYHGVDKVLLVTTNGYSRQAKELADQLNVKLINGDELVQLVLEHDALDLVVEYLDFVEAVPEEDTSQSAEQSADRPETSSEAGAPSSESNVSAQQPTQMGSPPSTHWHKVVMGATIGWVVVFFSVVAIPEALWGLLFLATWVALPAAMFLDAREIGDVTDWPKYTWAYVLASLLWFVAVVPGLVYLWRRRSVPVKDEMDSASGEQASSIDTSQSSTEEQHTEASDESESNADVDGSASEPRSSGEDSGDRDHARVIGYEEERYTCQVERSPNGEWLVAYGRGTDPDDARVFVYDDTGLRITETIAEPTTASVADSGRTIVIDALDPDEHSAKLLVFEPDGTQPLTHYFNADITDCDVTPDGVYAVVTTYPPDDSVYVFDLESGDRRTKHELRHEKARQVTLRTEGSEWEIQFSTETGADPSYAIDLDGEIVWEETNDQREAKREDVDERDDPQHLIETIKSLREAYDTAETEPERNDVAQSLADAHWALANALEDDDPEAMQDQLDQAKKRYFELLPWYEGKSGAAKVLRKQGTHYLERGEEERAAECFRQIKQLEDEYSVQLLTEEDERHLEALS
;
A
#
# COMPACT_ATOMS: atom_id res chain seq x y z
N MET A 1 21.82 4.32 1.82
CA MET A 1 21.83 2.95 2.37
C MET A 1 22.14 1.93 1.28
N ASP A 2 23.36 1.40 1.30
CA ASP A 2 23.73 0.23 0.49
C ASP A 2 23.24 -1.09 1.13
N ALA A 3 23.66 -2.27 0.64
CA ALA A 3 23.22 -3.55 1.19
C ALA A 3 23.82 -3.86 2.58
N TYR A 4 25.07 -3.46 2.84
CA TYR A 4 25.72 -3.68 4.12
C TYR A 4 25.14 -2.75 5.19
N ASP A 5 24.92 -1.48 4.81
CA ASP A 5 24.18 -0.52 5.63
C ASP A 5 22.77 -1.02 5.93
N PHE A 6 22.11 -1.68 4.96
CA PHE A 6 20.80 -2.25 5.17
C PHE A 6 20.81 -3.38 6.19
N GLU A 7 21.80 -4.28 6.16
CA GLU A 7 21.97 -5.32 7.18
C GLU A 7 22.19 -4.72 8.58
N HIS A 8 22.98 -3.64 8.68
CA HIS A 8 23.22 -2.92 9.94
C HIS A 8 21.97 -2.21 10.43
N PHE A 9 21.24 -1.56 9.52
CA PHE A 9 19.93 -0.97 9.80
C PHE A 9 18.94 -2.00 10.32
N ILE A 10 18.88 -3.20 9.71
CA ILE A 10 18.05 -4.31 10.22
C ILE A 10 18.54 -4.76 11.60
N GLY A 11 19.84 -4.85 11.84
CA GLY A 11 20.40 -5.11 13.16
C GLY A 11 19.91 -4.11 14.21
N ASP A 12 20.16 -2.82 13.98
CA ASP A 12 19.79 -1.74 14.89
C ASP A 12 18.27 -1.64 15.12
N LEU A 13 17.48 -1.90 14.08
CA LEU A 13 16.03 -1.98 14.20
C LEU A 13 15.61 -3.13 15.14
N TRP A 14 16.24 -4.31 15.04
CA TRP A 14 15.99 -5.41 15.96
C TRP A 14 16.52 -5.14 17.37
N GLU A 15 17.64 -4.43 17.53
CA GLU A 15 18.08 -3.96 18.84
C GLU A 15 17.08 -3.02 19.49
N ARG A 16 16.50 -2.12 18.71
CA ARG A 16 15.44 -1.20 19.16
C ARG A 16 14.17 -1.94 19.59
N MET A 17 13.91 -3.11 19.01
CA MET A 17 12.86 -4.04 19.45
C MET A 17 13.21 -4.83 20.74
N GLY A 18 14.37 -4.55 21.33
CA GLY A 18 14.86 -5.17 22.56
C GLY A 18 15.45 -6.55 22.35
N TRP A 19 16.02 -6.82 21.18
CA TRP A 19 16.88 -7.97 20.92
C TRP A 19 18.34 -7.58 21.13
N GLU A 20 19.20 -8.55 21.45
CA GLU A 20 20.64 -8.40 21.31
C GLU A 20 21.01 -8.90 19.92
N THR A 21 21.64 -8.07 19.09
CA THR A 21 21.95 -8.46 17.71
C THR A 21 23.45 -8.58 17.45
N GLU A 22 23.80 -9.48 16.54
CA GLU A 22 25.14 -9.60 15.98
C GLU A 22 25.00 -9.61 14.46
N VAL A 23 25.47 -8.54 13.82
CA VAL A 23 25.54 -8.44 12.35
C VAL A 23 26.78 -9.18 11.88
N SER A 24 26.62 -10.10 10.93
CA SER A 24 27.73 -10.89 10.41
C SER A 24 28.69 -10.02 9.61
N THR A 25 29.97 -10.36 9.66
CA THR A 25 30.97 -9.74 8.79
C THR A 25 31.18 -10.64 7.57
N ALA A 26 31.24 -10.01 6.38
CA ALA A 26 31.24 -10.61 5.04
C ALA A 26 32.24 -11.76 4.75
N ALA A 27 33.07 -12.16 5.72
CA ALA A 27 34.04 -13.25 5.61
C ALA A 27 33.64 -14.55 6.33
N ALA A 28 32.50 -14.61 7.04
CA ALA A 28 32.25 -15.71 7.98
C ALA A 28 30.94 -16.52 7.83
N ASP A 29 29.82 -15.98 7.35
CA ASP A 29 28.54 -16.67 7.53
C ASP A 29 27.85 -17.24 6.29
N LYS A 30 27.19 -18.36 6.57
CA LYS A 30 26.54 -19.27 5.64
C LYS A 30 25.16 -18.74 5.21
N GLY A 31 25.07 -17.46 4.86
CA GLY A 31 23.81 -16.80 4.49
C GLY A 31 22.94 -16.43 5.70
N VAL A 32 23.53 -15.86 6.76
CA VAL A 32 22.81 -15.17 7.84
C VAL A 32 23.46 -13.79 7.96
N ASP A 33 22.66 -12.74 7.86
CA ASP A 33 23.18 -11.38 7.93
C ASP A 33 23.12 -10.84 9.37
N VAL A 34 22.05 -11.15 10.10
CA VAL A 34 21.87 -10.74 11.49
C VAL A 34 21.41 -11.92 12.34
N THR A 35 22.10 -12.17 13.44
CA THR A 35 21.62 -13.05 14.51
C THR A 35 21.02 -12.19 15.61
N ALA A 36 19.78 -12.46 16.03
CA ALA A 36 19.09 -11.70 17.07
C ALA A 36 18.66 -12.64 18.21
N GLU A 37 19.06 -12.32 19.44
CA GLU A 37 18.74 -13.10 20.63
C GLU A 37 17.92 -12.28 21.63
N LYS A 38 16.97 -12.91 22.31
CA LYS A 38 16.17 -12.23 23.34
C LYS A 38 15.92 -13.18 24.50
N ALA A 39 16.27 -12.75 25.70
CA ALA A 39 16.15 -13.59 26.91
C ALA A 39 14.79 -13.49 27.61
N THR A 40 13.95 -12.50 27.26
CA THR A 40 12.68 -12.23 27.95
C THR A 40 11.52 -12.09 26.95
N PRO A 41 10.36 -12.72 27.20
CA PRO A 41 9.99 -13.51 28.38
C PRO A 41 10.56 -14.93 28.45
N TYR A 42 11.19 -15.43 27.38
CA TYR A 42 11.95 -16.68 27.31
C TYR A 42 13.09 -16.51 26.30
N GLU A 43 14.11 -17.37 26.37
CA GLU A 43 15.22 -17.37 25.41
C GLU A 43 14.71 -17.69 24.01
N GLN A 44 15.00 -16.79 23.06
CA GLN A 44 14.70 -16.93 21.65
C GLN A 44 15.91 -16.53 20.81
N THR A 45 16.21 -17.31 19.78
CA THR A 45 17.22 -16.96 18.78
C THR A 45 16.59 -16.91 17.38
N LEU A 46 16.75 -15.77 16.72
CA LEU A 46 16.33 -15.52 15.35
C LEU A 46 17.55 -15.42 14.45
N LEU A 47 17.47 -16.05 13.28
CA LEU A 47 18.40 -15.79 12.18
C LEU A 47 17.68 -14.95 11.15
N ILE A 48 18.28 -13.83 10.76
CA ILE A 48 17.68 -12.87 9.84
C ILE A 48 18.59 -12.74 8.63
N GLN A 49 18.01 -12.86 7.45
CA GLN A 49 18.63 -12.45 6.20
C GLN A 49 17.91 -11.20 5.70
N ALA A 50 18.66 -10.15 5.43
CA ALA A 50 18.21 -8.90 4.85
C ALA A 50 18.60 -8.84 3.36
N LYS A 51 17.63 -8.56 2.49
CA LYS A 51 17.84 -8.42 1.05
C LYS A 51 17.34 -7.07 0.58
N ARG A 52 18.27 -6.16 0.28
CA ARG A 52 17.94 -4.90 -0.38
C ARG A 52 17.79 -5.13 -1.89
N TYR A 53 16.56 -5.13 -2.38
CA TYR A 53 16.23 -5.26 -3.79
C TYR A 53 15.63 -3.97 -4.37
N GLY A 54 15.85 -3.75 -5.67
CA GLY A 54 15.22 -2.66 -6.42
C GLY A 54 13.72 -2.88 -6.62
N PRO A 55 12.97 -1.85 -7.06
CA PRO A 55 11.50 -1.86 -7.13
C PRO A 55 10.90 -2.93 -8.06
N ASN A 56 11.69 -3.48 -9.00
CA ASN A 56 11.25 -4.48 -9.97
C ASN A 56 11.72 -5.91 -9.67
N THR A 57 12.16 -6.21 -8.44
CA THR A 57 12.70 -7.53 -8.08
C THR A 57 11.99 -8.10 -6.87
N THR A 58 11.18 -9.12 -7.11
CA THR A 58 10.42 -9.87 -6.11
C THR A 58 11.22 -11.10 -5.65
N VAL A 59 11.14 -11.45 -4.37
CA VAL A 59 11.84 -12.63 -3.82
C VAL A 59 11.08 -13.91 -4.17
N GLY A 60 11.80 -14.91 -4.70
CA GLY A 60 11.26 -16.18 -5.15
C GLY A 60 11.22 -17.28 -4.08
N SER A 61 10.63 -18.42 -4.45
CA SER A 61 10.64 -19.63 -3.62
C SER A 61 12.02 -20.26 -3.42
N PRO A 62 13.00 -20.18 -4.36
CA PRO A 62 14.33 -20.74 -4.13
C PRO A 62 15.05 -20.13 -2.92
N GLU A 63 14.96 -18.81 -2.76
CA GLU A 63 15.53 -18.10 -1.62
C GLU A 63 14.92 -18.61 -0.31
N VAL A 64 13.59 -18.66 -0.22
CA VAL A 64 12.89 -19.18 0.97
C VAL A 64 13.34 -20.60 1.33
N GLN A 65 13.52 -21.47 0.33
CA GLN A 65 14.00 -22.83 0.54
C GLN A 65 15.43 -22.90 1.08
N GLN A 66 16.32 -22.05 0.55
CA GLN A 66 17.70 -21.94 0.99
C GLN A 66 17.79 -21.52 2.46
N TYR A 67 17.10 -20.45 2.84
CA TYR A 67 17.18 -19.89 4.20
C TYR A 67 16.46 -20.75 5.24
N ALA A 68 15.39 -21.47 4.85
CA ALA A 68 14.78 -22.48 5.71
C ALA A 68 15.78 -23.56 6.19
N SER A 69 16.79 -23.86 5.37
CA SER A 69 17.81 -24.86 5.73
C SER A 69 18.71 -24.40 6.89
N LEU A 70 18.82 -23.09 7.15
CA LEU A 70 19.73 -22.52 8.15
C LEU A 70 19.37 -22.90 9.58
N ARG A 71 18.07 -23.05 9.86
CA ARG A 71 17.58 -23.57 11.13
C ARG A 71 18.18 -24.94 11.50
N HIS A 72 18.56 -25.73 10.50
CA HIS A 72 19.18 -27.05 10.70
C HIS A 72 20.70 -26.97 10.88
N GLN A 73 21.32 -25.87 10.47
CA GLN A 73 22.76 -25.65 10.51
C GLN A 73 23.23 -24.99 11.82
N TYR A 74 22.35 -24.22 12.47
CA TYR A 74 22.59 -23.54 13.73
C TYR A 74 21.75 -24.18 14.85
N HIS A 75 22.36 -24.42 16.01
CA HIS A 75 21.67 -25.02 17.15
C HIS A 75 20.95 -23.93 17.97
N GLY A 76 19.71 -24.21 18.40
CA GLY A 76 18.95 -23.29 19.25
C GLY A 76 18.14 -22.22 18.51
N VAL A 77 18.04 -22.29 17.19
CA VAL A 77 17.27 -21.32 16.38
C VAL A 77 15.78 -21.62 16.44
N ASP A 78 15.00 -20.63 16.88
CA ASP A 78 13.55 -20.71 16.96
C ASP A 78 12.88 -20.37 15.63
N LYS A 79 13.40 -19.35 14.93
CA LYS A 79 12.86 -18.88 13.65
C LYS A 79 13.93 -18.35 12.72
N VAL A 80 13.66 -18.48 11.43
CA VAL A 80 14.41 -17.81 10.35
C VAL A 80 13.51 -16.72 9.79
N LEU A 81 14.06 -15.53 9.62
CA LEU A 81 13.40 -14.36 9.08
C LEU A 81 14.07 -13.98 7.76
N LEU A 82 13.25 -13.68 6.77
CA LEU A 82 13.67 -13.07 5.52
C LEU A 82 13.08 -11.66 5.49
N VAL A 83 13.94 -10.66 5.35
CA VAL A 83 13.59 -9.25 5.27
C VAL A 83 13.99 -8.73 3.90
N THR A 84 13.12 -7.97 3.24
CA THR A 84 13.42 -7.38 1.94
C THR A 84 12.80 -5.98 1.81
N THR A 85 13.33 -5.17 0.90
CA THR A 85 12.76 -3.86 0.55
C THR A 85 11.64 -3.93 -0.49
N ASN A 86 11.32 -5.11 -1.03
CA ASN A 86 10.28 -5.33 -2.05
C ASN A 86 9.31 -6.46 -1.62
N GLY A 87 8.52 -7.04 -2.53
CA GLY A 87 7.58 -8.12 -2.25
C GLY A 87 8.16 -9.53 -2.38
N TYR A 88 7.32 -10.51 -2.05
CA TYR A 88 7.55 -11.95 -2.23
C TYR A 88 6.58 -12.53 -3.27
N SER A 89 7.05 -13.47 -4.08
CA SER A 89 6.17 -14.20 -5.00
C SER A 89 5.19 -15.07 -4.22
N ARG A 90 4.07 -15.44 -4.86
CA ARG A 90 3.06 -16.30 -4.23
C ARG A 90 3.67 -17.63 -3.78
N GLN A 91 4.49 -18.24 -4.63
CA GLN A 91 5.18 -19.49 -4.33
C GLN A 91 6.16 -19.35 -3.16
N ALA A 92 6.80 -18.18 -3.01
CA ALA A 92 7.68 -17.90 -1.89
C ALA A 92 6.92 -17.85 -0.56
N LYS A 93 5.75 -17.18 -0.55
CA LYS A 93 4.88 -17.09 0.63
C LYS A 93 4.38 -18.47 1.07
N GLU A 94 3.80 -19.24 0.14
CA GLU A 94 3.32 -20.60 0.39
C GLU A 94 4.42 -21.52 0.95
N LEU A 95 5.64 -21.41 0.40
CA LEU A 95 6.76 -22.21 0.84
C LEU A 95 7.28 -21.77 2.22
N ALA A 96 7.25 -20.47 2.52
CA ALA A 96 7.70 -19.94 3.80
C ALA A 96 6.85 -20.45 4.96
N ASP A 97 5.53 -20.51 4.77
CA ASP A 97 4.60 -21.08 5.74
C ASP A 97 4.87 -22.56 6.00
N GLN A 98 5.12 -23.33 4.93
CA GLN A 98 5.46 -24.76 5.05
C GLN A 98 6.79 -24.98 5.79
N LEU A 99 7.76 -24.08 5.59
CA LEU A 99 9.10 -24.21 6.14
C LEU A 99 9.31 -23.43 7.46
N ASN A 100 8.25 -22.78 7.97
CA ASN A 100 8.28 -21.94 9.17
C ASN A 100 9.35 -20.83 9.08
N VAL A 101 9.46 -20.20 7.91
CA VAL A 101 10.23 -19.00 7.65
C VAL A 101 9.28 -17.80 7.74
N LYS A 102 9.65 -16.76 8.48
CA LYS A 102 8.85 -15.52 8.53
C LYS A 102 9.36 -14.56 7.47
N LEU A 103 8.46 -14.06 6.64
CA LEU A 103 8.75 -13.06 5.62
C LEU A 103 8.39 -11.67 6.14
N ILE A 104 9.21 -10.68 5.76
CA ILE A 104 9.03 -9.26 6.05
C ILE A 104 9.37 -8.52 4.76
N ASN A 105 8.35 -8.07 4.05
CA ASN A 105 8.48 -7.31 2.81
C ASN A 105 8.76 -5.81 3.07
N GLY A 106 8.91 -5.03 2.00
CA GLY A 106 9.22 -3.59 2.12
C GLY A 106 8.18 -2.82 2.94
N ASP A 107 6.90 -3.10 2.74
CA ASP A 107 5.81 -2.44 3.47
C ASP A 107 5.80 -2.88 4.95
N GLU A 108 5.98 -4.17 5.22
CA GLU A 108 6.10 -4.73 6.57
C GLU A 108 7.34 -4.17 7.31
N LEU A 109 8.44 -3.92 6.59
CA LEU A 109 9.63 -3.30 7.15
C LEU A 109 9.39 -1.84 7.51
N VAL A 110 8.71 -1.08 6.65
CA VAL A 110 8.30 0.31 6.96
C VAL A 110 7.38 0.32 8.19
N GLN A 111 6.46 -0.64 8.30
CA GLN A 111 5.62 -0.78 9.49
C GLN A 111 6.45 -1.00 10.76
N LEU A 112 7.44 -1.91 10.75
CA LEU A 112 8.32 -2.16 11.90
C LEU A 112 9.10 -0.90 12.31
N VAL A 113 9.57 -0.12 11.34
CA VAL A 113 10.25 1.16 11.63
C VAL A 113 9.31 2.11 12.35
N LEU A 114 8.07 2.25 11.86
CA LEU A 114 7.09 3.16 12.45
C LEU A 114 6.63 2.70 13.83
N GLU A 115 6.36 1.40 14.01
CA GLU A 115 5.94 0.80 15.27
C GLU A 115 6.96 1.02 16.39
N HIS A 116 8.25 0.97 16.05
CA HIS A 116 9.34 1.13 17.00
C HIS A 116 9.94 2.56 17.03
N ASP A 117 9.24 3.54 16.46
CA ASP A 117 9.65 4.95 16.37
C ASP A 117 11.05 5.14 15.76
N ALA A 118 11.49 4.22 14.91
CA ALA A 118 12.87 4.09 14.43
C ALA A 118 13.20 4.95 13.20
N LEU A 119 12.45 6.05 13.00
CA LEU A 119 12.70 6.97 11.87
C LEU A 119 14.06 7.66 11.96
N ASP A 120 14.58 7.84 13.17
CA ASP A 120 15.93 8.32 13.43
C ASP A 120 17.00 7.39 12.84
N LEU A 121 16.82 6.07 12.95
CA LEU A 121 17.70 5.09 12.30
C LEU A 121 17.62 5.20 10.78
N VAL A 122 16.43 5.36 10.21
CA VAL A 122 16.28 5.53 8.76
C VAL A 122 17.04 6.77 8.28
N VAL A 123 16.93 7.89 8.99
CA VAL A 123 17.68 9.12 8.67
C VAL A 123 19.19 8.88 8.79
N GLU A 124 19.65 8.23 9.87
CA GLU A 124 21.07 7.92 10.09
C GLU A 124 21.69 7.09 8.96
N TYR A 125 20.97 6.08 8.47
CA TYR A 125 21.43 5.20 7.38
C TYR A 125 21.18 5.77 5.96
N LEU A 126 20.40 6.85 5.83
CA LEU A 126 20.17 7.56 4.57
C LEU A 126 21.07 8.80 4.39
N ASP A 127 21.50 9.49 5.46
CA ASP A 127 22.17 10.79 5.42
C ASP A 127 23.72 10.76 5.43
N PHE A 128 24.38 9.63 5.18
CA PHE A 128 25.84 9.62 5.08
C PHE A 128 26.36 10.16 3.72
N VAL A 129 26.20 11.47 3.49
CA VAL A 129 27.14 12.34 2.73
C VAL A 129 27.31 13.67 3.49
N GLU A 130 28.56 14.05 3.75
CA GLU A 130 29.07 15.08 4.67
C GLU A 130 28.29 16.42 4.76
N ALA A 131 27.97 16.82 6.00
CA ALA A 131 27.63 18.20 6.34
C ALA A 131 28.84 19.13 6.12
N VAL A 132 28.77 19.97 5.09
CA VAL A 132 29.61 21.18 4.99
C VAL A 132 29.19 22.10 6.15
N PRO A 133 30.10 22.52 7.05
CA PRO A 133 29.74 23.42 8.13
C PRO A 133 29.31 24.77 7.54
N GLU A 134 28.13 25.25 7.91
CA GLU A 134 27.61 26.54 7.44
C GLU A 134 28.56 27.69 7.80
N GLU A 135 29.18 28.29 6.79
CA GLU A 135 29.79 29.61 6.92
C GLU A 135 28.69 30.67 6.97
N ASP A 136 28.35 31.05 8.21
CA ASP A 136 27.93 32.36 8.72
C ASP A 136 27.69 33.49 7.68
N THR A 137 26.65 33.39 6.85
CA THR A 137 26.17 34.49 6.01
C THR A 137 25.14 35.33 6.77
N SER A 138 25.61 36.10 7.75
CA SER A 138 24.84 37.19 8.37
C SER A 138 25.69 38.44 8.57
N GLN A 139 26.33 38.92 7.50
CA GLN A 139 26.82 40.29 7.41
C GLN A 139 26.57 40.85 6.02
N SER A 140 25.48 41.61 5.85
CA SER A 140 25.40 42.78 4.96
C SER A 140 24.00 43.40 5.02
N ALA A 141 23.69 44.16 6.07
CA ALA A 141 22.93 45.41 5.93
C ALA A 141 22.95 46.19 7.25
N GLU A 142 23.17 47.49 7.12
CA GLU A 142 22.99 48.54 8.14
C GLU A 142 24.14 48.77 9.13
N GLN A 143 25.21 49.39 8.60
CA GLN A 143 25.84 50.52 9.28
C GLN A 143 24.88 51.72 9.27
N SER A 144 24.52 52.24 10.45
CA SER A 144 24.48 53.69 10.71
C SER A 144 24.42 53.97 12.22
N ALA A 145 25.34 54.83 12.64
CA ALA A 145 25.57 55.54 13.92
C ALA A 145 24.32 55.72 14.83
N ASP A 146 24.41 55.83 16.16
CA ASP A 146 25.38 56.56 16.99
C ASP A 146 25.14 56.20 18.48
N ARG A 147 26.16 56.38 19.34
CA ARG A 147 26.13 56.21 20.81
C ARG A 147 25.89 57.62 21.44
N PRO A 148 25.79 57.89 22.78
CA PRO A 148 25.87 56.99 23.93
C PRO A 148 25.09 57.34 25.25
N GLU A 149 25.22 56.45 26.26
CA GLU A 149 25.10 56.67 27.74
C GLU A 149 23.69 56.93 28.33
N THR A 150 23.28 56.61 29.57
CA THR A 150 23.82 55.97 30.79
C THR A 150 22.65 55.70 31.79
N SER A 151 22.81 54.72 32.68
CA SER A 151 22.37 54.66 34.10
C SER A 151 20.88 54.58 34.56
N SER A 152 20.69 53.60 35.48
CA SER A 152 19.94 53.62 36.77
C SER A 152 18.45 53.22 36.89
N GLU A 153 18.27 52.20 37.74
CA GLU A 153 17.29 52.03 38.85
C GLU A 153 15.76 51.89 38.62
N ALA A 154 15.28 50.73 39.10
CA ALA A 154 14.15 50.47 40.01
C ALA A 154 12.72 50.96 39.69
N GLY A 155 11.77 50.00 39.73
CA GLY A 155 10.34 50.26 40.01
C GLY A 155 9.36 49.36 39.27
N ALA A 156 8.75 48.41 39.99
CA ALA A 156 7.57 47.63 39.57
C ALA A 156 6.28 48.49 39.64
N PRO A 157 5.05 47.94 39.41
CA PRO A 157 4.53 47.05 38.36
C PRO A 157 3.23 47.60 37.71
N SER A 158 2.84 47.09 36.54
CA SER A 158 1.44 47.04 36.07
C SER A 158 1.38 46.24 34.77
N SER A 159 0.80 45.05 34.82
CA SER A 159 -0.55 44.76 34.28
C SER A 159 -0.48 44.32 32.83
N GLU A 160 -0.62 43.02 32.57
CA GLU A 160 -1.67 42.48 31.70
C GLU A 160 -1.58 40.94 31.59
N SER A 161 -2.70 40.31 31.95
CA SER A 161 -3.24 39.03 31.48
C SER A 161 -2.29 37.92 31.04
N ASN A 162 -2.10 36.94 31.93
CA ASN A 162 -1.74 35.57 31.55
C ASN A 162 -2.96 34.68 31.81
N VAL A 163 -3.70 34.32 30.77
CA VAL A 163 -4.74 33.28 30.84
C VAL A 163 -4.05 31.96 30.54
N SER A 164 -3.94 31.15 31.59
CA SER A 164 -3.52 29.75 31.54
C SER A 164 -4.43 28.96 30.61
N ALA A 165 -3.82 28.22 29.68
CA ALA A 165 -4.48 27.12 29.00
C ALA A 165 -4.99 26.11 30.04
N GLN A 166 -6.29 25.81 29.99
CA GLN A 166 -6.92 24.68 30.68
C GLN A 166 -7.22 23.60 29.63
N GLN A 167 -6.85 22.36 29.98
CA GLN A 167 -7.00 21.12 29.22
C GLN A 167 -8.44 20.86 28.74
N PRO A 168 -8.65 20.14 27.63
CA PRO A 168 -9.96 19.62 27.27
C PRO A 168 -10.38 18.49 28.21
N THR A 169 -11.63 18.59 28.64
CA THR A 169 -12.43 17.69 29.47
C THR A 169 -12.49 16.24 28.94
N GLN A 170 -12.13 15.28 29.79
CA GLN A 170 -12.42 13.85 29.59
C GLN A 170 -13.94 13.61 29.54
N MET A 171 -14.44 12.90 28.52
CA MET A 171 -15.77 12.31 28.53
C MET A 171 -15.82 11.21 29.62
N GLY A 172 -16.66 11.40 30.63
CA GLY A 172 -16.76 10.51 31.78
C GLY A 172 -17.29 9.12 31.42
N SER A 173 -16.49 8.08 31.65
CA SER A 173 -16.98 6.69 31.67
C SER A 173 -18.05 6.52 32.77
N PRO A 174 -19.04 5.62 32.60
CA PRO A 174 -20.05 5.38 33.63
C PRO A 174 -19.39 4.94 34.95
N PRO A 175 -19.94 5.34 36.11
CA PRO A 175 -19.34 5.04 37.41
C PRO A 175 -19.14 3.54 37.58
N SER A 176 -18.00 3.16 38.17
CA SER A 176 -17.71 1.76 38.46
C SER A 176 -18.67 1.25 39.55
N THR A 177 -19.68 0.46 39.19
CA THR A 177 -20.58 -0.20 40.15
C THR A 177 -19.89 -1.41 40.78
N HIS A 178 -20.38 -1.83 41.96
CA HIS A 178 -19.91 -3.06 42.59
C HIS A 178 -20.16 -4.28 41.66
N TRP A 179 -21.28 -4.30 40.95
CA TRP A 179 -21.65 -5.39 40.04
C TRP A 179 -20.78 -5.46 38.79
N HIS A 180 -20.28 -4.33 38.27
CA HIS A 180 -19.28 -4.32 37.19
C HIS A 180 -18.02 -5.11 37.55
N LYS A 181 -17.50 -4.92 38.77
CA LYS A 181 -16.34 -5.67 39.27
C LYS A 181 -16.66 -7.16 39.43
N VAL A 182 -17.89 -7.49 39.82
CA VAL A 182 -18.37 -8.88 39.92
C VAL A 182 -18.51 -9.52 38.54
N VAL A 183 -19.00 -8.81 37.51
CA VAL A 183 -19.07 -9.30 36.13
C VAL A 183 -17.65 -9.56 35.60
N MET A 184 -16.72 -8.63 35.77
CA MET A 184 -15.32 -8.81 35.38
C MET A 184 -14.67 -10.03 36.08
N GLY A 185 -14.86 -10.14 37.40
CA GLY A 185 -14.36 -11.28 38.16
C GLY A 185 -15.00 -12.63 37.76
N ALA A 186 -16.30 -12.63 37.46
CA ALA A 186 -17.01 -13.83 37.04
C ALA A 186 -16.61 -14.29 35.63
N THR A 187 -16.35 -13.36 34.70
CA THR A 187 -15.85 -13.68 33.35
C THR A 187 -14.45 -14.30 33.40
N ILE A 188 -13.54 -13.73 34.20
CA ILE A 188 -12.18 -14.28 34.42
C ILE A 188 -12.27 -15.63 35.15
N GLY A 189 -13.13 -15.73 36.17
CA GLY A 189 -13.38 -16.98 36.88
C GLY A 189 -13.91 -18.09 35.97
N TRP A 190 -14.66 -17.74 34.94
CA TRP A 190 -15.18 -18.68 33.94
C TRP A 190 -14.05 -19.34 33.13
N VAL A 191 -13.09 -18.54 32.67
CA VAL A 191 -11.88 -19.02 31.96
C VAL A 191 -11.05 -19.91 32.89
N VAL A 192 -10.81 -19.46 34.13
CA VAL A 192 -10.03 -20.25 35.10
C VAL A 192 -10.69 -21.59 35.38
N VAL A 193 -12.00 -21.65 35.65
CA VAL A 193 -12.69 -22.91 35.93
C VAL A 193 -12.69 -23.84 34.71
N PHE A 194 -12.86 -23.29 33.49
CA PHE A 194 -12.86 -24.08 32.25
C PHE A 194 -11.51 -24.72 31.94
N PHE A 195 -10.40 -24.04 32.23
CA PHE A 195 -9.05 -24.56 32.02
C PHE A 195 -8.46 -25.30 33.24
N SER A 196 -9.10 -25.24 34.42
CA SER A 196 -8.66 -25.94 35.64
C SER A 196 -9.10 -27.41 35.73
N VAL A 197 -9.66 -27.99 34.66
CA VAL A 197 -10.24 -29.35 34.62
C VAL A 197 -9.24 -30.45 35.03
N VAL A 198 -7.93 -30.17 34.98
CA VAL A 198 -6.86 -31.14 35.31
C VAL A 198 -6.27 -30.96 36.73
N ALA A 199 -6.59 -29.88 37.44
CA ALA A 199 -5.84 -29.46 38.64
C ALA A 199 -6.60 -29.57 39.98
N ILE A 200 -7.92 -29.80 39.97
CA ILE A 200 -8.79 -29.69 41.16
C ILE A 200 -9.75 -30.89 41.25
N PRO A 201 -10.09 -31.40 42.46
CA PRO A 201 -11.04 -32.51 42.61
C PRO A 201 -12.40 -32.24 41.94
N GLU A 202 -12.97 -33.25 41.27
CA GLU A 202 -14.22 -33.14 40.47
C GLU A 202 -15.39 -32.49 41.23
N ALA A 203 -15.55 -32.81 42.52
CA ALA A 203 -16.61 -32.24 43.35
C ALA A 203 -16.41 -30.74 43.61
N LEU A 204 -15.16 -30.30 43.78
CA LEU A 204 -14.84 -28.89 43.99
C LEU A 204 -14.92 -28.12 42.67
N TRP A 205 -14.46 -28.74 41.57
CA TRP A 205 -14.62 -28.19 40.22
C TRP A 205 -16.10 -28.00 39.86
N GLY A 206 -16.95 -29.00 40.09
CA GLY A 206 -18.39 -28.91 39.83
C GLY A 206 -19.09 -27.83 40.67
N LEU A 207 -18.68 -27.64 41.93
CA LEU A 207 -19.19 -26.55 42.77
C LEU A 207 -18.75 -25.17 42.26
N LEU A 208 -17.49 -25.01 41.88
CA LEU A 208 -16.97 -23.76 41.30
C LEU A 208 -17.64 -23.45 39.97
N PHE A 209 -17.85 -24.46 39.12
CA PHE A 209 -18.55 -24.35 37.86
C PHE A 209 -20.00 -23.89 38.06
N LEU A 210 -20.76 -24.55 38.94
CA LEU A 210 -22.15 -24.15 39.23
C LEU A 210 -22.25 -22.75 39.84
N ALA A 211 -21.34 -22.39 40.75
CA ALA A 211 -21.30 -21.07 41.35
C ALA A 211 -21.03 -19.99 40.30
N THR A 212 -20.05 -20.19 39.43
CA THR A 212 -19.68 -19.23 38.37
C THR A 212 -20.74 -19.15 37.27
N TRP A 213 -21.37 -20.28 36.90
CA TRP A 213 -22.45 -20.34 35.91
C TRP A 213 -23.68 -19.53 36.32
N VAL A 214 -24.02 -19.49 37.62
CA VAL A 214 -25.13 -18.67 38.13
C VAL A 214 -24.69 -17.22 38.40
N ALA A 215 -23.44 -17.02 38.84
CA ALA A 215 -22.93 -15.69 39.20
C ALA A 215 -22.88 -14.73 38.01
N LEU A 216 -22.43 -15.18 36.83
CA LEU A 216 -22.24 -14.30 35.68
C LEU A 216 -23.57 -13.73 35.12
N PRO A 217 -24.60 -14.54 34.80
CA PRO A 217 -25.90 -14.02 34.34
C PRO A 217 -26.59 -13.15 35.41
N ALA A 218 -26.48 -13.53 36.69
CA ALA A 218 -27.05 -12.76 37.79
C ALA A 218 -26.36 -11.39 37.95
N ALA A 219 -25.03 -11.34 37.86
CA ALA A 219 -24.27 -10.10 37.96
C ALA A 219 -24.55 -9.16 36.79
N MET A 220 -24.64 -9.69 35.56
CA MET A 220 -25.01 -8.90 34.38
C MET A 220 -26.41 -8.33 34.49
N PHE A 221 -27.38 -9.10 34.99
CA PHE A 221 -28.75 -8.63 35.21
C PHE A 221 -28.82 -7.51 36.25
N LEU A 222 -28.08 -7.64 37.35
CA LEU A 222 -28.06 -6.62 38.42
C LEU A 222 -27.33 -5.35 37.98
N ASP A 223 -26.20 -5.48 37.26
CA ASP A 223 -25.45 -4.35 36.72
C ASP A 223 -26.25 -3.58 35.67
N ALA A 224 -26.92 -4.29 34.75
CA ALA A 224 -27.76 -3.66 33.73
C ALA A 224 -28.96 -2.92 34.33
N ARG A 225 -29.49 -3.41 35.46
CA ARG A 225 -30.57 -2.75 36.19
C ARG A 225 -30.11 -1.49 36.90
N GLU A 226 -28.91 -1.49 37.48
CA GLU A 226 -28.36 -0.35 38.21
C GLU A 226 -27.94 0.80 37.27
N ILE A 227 -27.49 0.46 36.06
CA ILE A 227 -26.98 1.44 35.07
C ILE A 227 -28.08 1.95 34.12
N GLY A 228 -29.13 1.16 33.91
CA GLY A 228 -30.27 1.56 33.08
C GLY A 228 -31.00 2.81 33.58
N ASP A 229 -30.85 3.16 34.86
CA ASP A 229 -31.42 4.37 35.45
C ASP A 229 -30.60 5.64 35.12
N VAL A 230 -29.34 5.51 34.67
CA VAL A 230 -28.39 6.63 34.50
C VAL A 230 -27.75 6.68 33.11
N THR A 231 -28.08 5.77 32.19
CA THR A 231 -27.49 5.69 30.84
C THR A 231 -28.55 5.33 29.79
N ASP A 232 -28.31 5.61 28.51
CA ASP A 232 -29.15 5.11 27.41
C ASP A 232 -28.80 3.66 27.04
N TRP A 233 -29.03 2.77 28.01
CA TRP A 233 -28.70 1.37 27.86
C TRP A 233 -29.64 0.64 26.88
N PRO A 234 -29.14 -0.24 25.99
CA PRO A 234 -29.93 -0.85 24.92
C PRO A 234 -31.15 -1.66 25.40
N LYS A 235 -32.26 -1.56 24.65
CA LYS A 235 -33.57 -2.19 24.95
C LYS A 235 -33.55 -3.73 25.13
N TYR A 236 -32.52 -4.43 24.65
CA TYR A 236 -32.45 -5.90 24.67
C TYR A 236 -31.41 -6.45 25.66
N THR A 237 -31.32 -5.89 26.87
CA THR A 237 -30.40 -6.37 27.93
C THR A 237 -30.57 -7.85 28.28
N TRP A 238 -31.81 -8.33 28.19
CA TRP A 238 -32.16 -9.73 28.42
C TRP A 238 -31.44 -10.69 27.46
N ALA A 239 -31.05 -10.25 26.26
CA ALA A 239 -30.35 -11.10 25.30
C ALA A 239 -28.95 -11.50 25.82
N TYR A 240 -28.23 -10.58 26.46
CA TYR A 240 -26.93 -10.86 27.08
C TYR A 240 -27.02 -11.83 28.26
N VAL A 241 -28.09 -11.70 29.07
CA VAL A 241 -28.36 -12.59 30.20
C VAL A 241 -28.79 -13.98 29.73
N LEU A 242 -29.59 -14.07 28.67
CA LEU A 242 -29.99 -15.37 28.08
C LEU A 242 -28.81 -16.06 27.39
N ALA A 243 -27.96 -15.30 26.68
CA ALA A 243 -26.78 -15.86 26.04
C ALA A 243 -25.75 -16.37 27.06
N SER A 244 -25.58 -15.68 28.20
CA SER A 244 -24.66 -16.13 29.26
C SER A 244 -25.14 -17.34 30.06
N LEU A 245 -26.40 -17.75 29.93
CA LEU A 245 -26.90 -19.02 30.48
C LEU A 245 -26.39 -20.25 29.69
N LEU A 246 -25.93 -20.07 28.46
CA LEU A 246 -25.28 -21.13 27.68
C LEU A 246 -23.83 -21.27 28.15
N TRP A 247 -23.58 -22.25 29.02
CA TRP A 247 -22.29 -22.41 29.69
C TRP A 247 -21.11 -22.38 28.71
N PHE A 248 -21.10 -23.14 27.62
CA PHE A 248 -19.97 -23.18 26.68
C PHE A 248 -19.71 -21.88 25.87
N VAL A 249 -20.62 -20.90 25.91
CA VAL A 249 -20.46 -19.61 25.21
C VAL A 249 -20.37 -18.44 26.19
N ALA A 250 -20.57 -18.68 27.50
CA ALA A 250 -20.86 -17.64 28.49
C ALA A 250 -19.80 -16.52 28.61
N VAL A 251 -18.55 -16.79 28.24
CA VAL A 251 -17.46 -15.80 28.21
C VAL A 251 -17.70 -14.72 27.16
N VAL A 252 -18.21 -15.09 25.97
CA VAL A 252 -18.40 -14.17 24.84
C VAL A 252 -19.45 -13.09 25.18
N PRO A 253 -20.65 -13.41 25.68
CA PRO A 253 -21.61 -12.41 26.14
C PRO A 253 -21.06 -11.53 27.28
N GLY A 254 -20.23 -12.09 28.16
CA GLY A 254 -19.60 -11.34 29.26
C GLY A 254 -18.60 -10.29 28.75
N LEU A 255 -17.75 -10.64 27.79
CA LEU A 255 -16.80 -9.71 27.17
C LEU A 255 -17.51 -8.64 26.34
N VAL A 256 -18.47 -9.04 25.51
CA VAL A 256 -19.28 -8.10 24.71
C VAL A 256 -20.06 -7.14 25.61
N TYR A 257 -20.60 -7.62 26.73
CA TYR A 257 -21.30 -6.78 27.71
C TYR A 257 -20.36 -5.76 28.36
N LEU A 258 -19.15 -6.15 28.77
CA LEU A 258 -18.16 -5.25 29.38
C LEU A 258 -17.65 -4.21 28.39
N TRP A 259 -17.38 -4.61 27.14
CA TRP A 259 -16.99 -3.70 26.07
C TRP A 259 -18.08 -2.66 25.82
N ARG A 260 -19.32 -3.12 25.61
CA ARG A 260 -20.46 -2.23 25.38
C ARG A 260 -20.72 -1.30 26.57
N ARG A 261 -20.51 -1.78 27.81
CA ARG A 261 -20.65 -0.96 29.03
C ARG A 261 -19.73 0.25 29.06
N ARG A 262 -18.53 0.14 28.48
CA ARG A 262 -17.55 1.24 28.43
C ARG A 262 -17.98 2.33 27.45
N SER A 263 -18.75 1.98 26.43
CA SER A 263 -19.10 2.86 25.32
C SER A 263 -20.46 3.57 25.48
N VAL A 264 -21.20 3.35 26.57
CA VAL A 264 -22.53 3.98 26.76
C VAL A 264 -22.38 5.36 27.46
N PRO A 265 -22.91 6.44 26.86
CA PRO A 265 -22.89 7.77 27.46
C PRO A 265 -23.80 7.86 28.70
N VAL A 266 -23.34 8.60 29.71
CA VAL A 266 -24.07 8.86 30.97
C VAL A 266 -25.10 9.96 30.74
N LYS A 267 -26.32 9.76 31.25
CA LYS A 267 -27.38 10.78 31.27
C LYS A 267 -27.09 11.81 32.36
N ASP A 268 -27.06 13.08 31.95
CA ASP A 268 -27.11 14.35 32.69
C ASP A 268 -25.83 15.19 32.47
N GLU A 269 -25.87 16.42 31.93
CA GLU A 269 -26.86 17.51 32.10
C GLU A 269 -27.48 17.99 30.76
N MET A 270 -28.73 17.62 30.49
CA MET A 270 -29.59 18.31 29.51
C MET A 270 -31.03 18.33 30.01
N ASP A 271 -31.23 18.75 31.27
CA ASP A 271 -32.58 19.00 31.82
C ASP A 271 -32.67 20.38 32.51
N SER A 272 -31.82 21.32 32.13
CA SER A 272 -31.86 22.70 32.65
C SER A 272 -31.53 23.77 31.59
N ALA A 273 -32.04 23.63 30.37
CA ALA A 273 -32.27 24.76 29.48
C ALA A 273 -33.24 24.35 28.36
N SER A 274 -34.30 25.14 28.16
CA SER A 274 -35.31 25.07 27.09
C SER A 274 -36.62 24.31 27.37
N GLY A 275 -37.25 24.60 28.50
CA GLY A 275 -38.71 24.72 28.54
C GLY A 275 -39.11 26.16 28.21
N GLU A 276 -39.69 26.39 27.03
CA GLU A 276 -40.72 27.42 26.70
C GLU A 276 -40.67 27.79 25.21
N GLN A 277 -41.54 27.18 24.39
CA GLN A 277 -42.64 27.89 23.72
C GLN A 277 -43.44 26.92 22.84
N ALA A 278 -44.74 26.82 23.15
CA ALA A 278 -45.76 26.18 22.36
C ALA A 278 -46.39 27.19 21.37
N SER A 279 -46.85 26.69 20.22
CA SER A 279 -48.04 27.14 19.42
C SER A 279 -47.78 26.84 17.94
N SER A 280 -48.36 25.81 17.33
CA SER A 280 -49.75 25.66 16.81
C SER A 280 -50.00 26.30 15.43
N ILE A 281 -50.90 25.65 14.67
CA ILE A 281 -51.47 25.95 13.33
C ILE A 281 -50.78 25.16 12.21
N ASP A 282 -51.30 24.06 11.63
CA ASP A 282 -52.62 23.65 11.09
C ASP A 282 -52.78 23.91 9.58
N THR A 283 -52.91 22.78 8.86
CA THR A 283 -53.73 22.47 7.66
C THR A 283 -53.67 23.33 6.38
N SER A 284 -53.39 22.65 5.25
CA SER A 284 -54.18 22.57 3.98
C SER A 284 -53.25 22.22 2.82
N GLN A 285 -53.29 21.01 2.24
CA GLN A 285 -54.16 20.56 1.14
C GLN A 285 -54.02 21.30 -0.21
N SER A 286 -53.93 20.45 -1.24
CA SER A 286 -54.45 20.57 -2.61
C SER A 286 -53.46 21.00 -3.68
N SER A 287 -53.00 20.10 -4.54
CA SER A 287 -53.62 19.48 -5.75
C SER A 287 -53.33 20.26 -7.03
N THR A 288 -53.07 19.45 -8.06
CA THR A 288 -53.44 19.64 -9.47
C THR A 288 -52.34 20.27 -10.34
N GLU A 289 -51.63 19.50 -11.18
CA GLU A 289 -52.00 18.80 -12.44
C GLU A 289 -51.74 19.67 -13.67
N GLU A 290 -51.34 18.97 -14.73
CA GLU A 290 -51.33 19.36 -16.15
C GLU A 290 -50.25 20.33 -16.62
N GLN A 291 -49.67 20.22 -17.83
CA GLN A 291 -49.49 19.20 -18.88
C GLN A 291 -49.03 20.02 -20.09
N HIS A 292 -48.13 19.45 -20.91
CA HIS A 292 -47.97 19.75 -22.35
C HIS A 292 -47.50 21.18 -22.72
N THR A 293 -46.69 21.44 -23.76
CA THR A 293 -46.35 20.72 -25.00
C THR A 293 -45.14 21.43 -25.63
N GLU A 294 -44.31 20.68 -26.37
CA GLU A 294 -43.87 20.92 -27.78
C GLU A 294 -43.89 22.36 -28.35
N ALA A 295 -42.99 22.82 -29.20
CA ALA A 295 -41.91 22.22 -29.99
C ALA A 295 -41.08 23.35 -30.64
N SER A 296 -39.88 22.97 -31.09
CA SER A 296 -39.10 23.47 -32.25
C SER A 296 -39.50 24.76 -32.97
N ASP A 297 -38.51 25.64 -33.21
CA ASP A 297 -38.10 25.91 -34.60
C ASP A 297 -36.71 26.54 -34.68
N GLU A 298 -35.96 26.08 -35.67
CA GLU A 298 -34.65 26.55 -36.11
C GLU A 298 -34.76 27.93 -36.81
N SER A 299 -33.72 28.76 -36.75
CA SER A 299 -33.19 29.45 -37.94
C SER A 299 -31.89 30.22 -37.67
N GLU A 300 -30.96 29.99 -38.58
CA GLU A 300 -29.64 30.58 -38.77
C GLU A 300 -29.65 32.11 -38.94
N SER A 301 -28.55 32.79 -38.59
CA SER A 301 -27.75 33.54 -39.59
C SER A 301 -26.55 34.28 -38.98
N ASN A 302 -25.46 34.25 -39.75
CA ASN A 302 -24.12 34.80 -39.55
C ASN A 302 -24.04 36.30 -39.24
N ALA A 303 -23.00 36.68 -38.47
CA ALA A 303 -22.23 37.89 -38.74
C ALA A 303 -20.80 37.80 -38.15
N ASP A 304 -19.81 37.74 -39.04
CA ASP A 304 -18.39 37.97 -38.77
C ASP A 304 -18.13 39.38 -38.23
N VAL A 305 -17.32 39.50 -37.16
CA VAL A 305 -16.49 40.69 -36.91
C VAL A 305 -15.13 40.28 -36.32
N ASP A 306 -14.11 40.68 -37.06
CA ASP A 306 -12.67 40.72 -36.83
C ASP A 306 -12.24 41.24 -35.44
N GLY A 307 -11.17 40.68 -34.86
CA GLY A 307 -10.61 41.19 -33.61
C GLY A 307 -9.55 40.34 -32.90
N SER A 308 -8.33 40.39 -33.42
CA SER A 308 -7.04 40.35 -32.66
C SER A 308 -6.73 39.15 -31.75
N ALA A 309 -5.70 38.42 -32.18
CA ALA A 309 -4.94 37.42 -31.45
C ALA A 309 -4.67 37.77 -29.97
N SER A 310 -4.98 36.81 -29.10
CA SER A 310 -4.43 36.66 -27.75
C SER A 310 -4.23 35.15 -27.56
N GLU A 311 -2.97 34.72 -27.51
CA GLU A 311 -2.57 33.34 -27.23
C GLU A 311 -3.17 32.88 -25.88
N PRO A 312 -3.83 31.72 -25.79
CA PRO A 312 -4.15 31.14 -24.50
C PRO A 312 -2.89 30.53 -23.91
N ARG A 313 -2.60 30.97 -22.68
CA ARG A 313 -1.59 30.37 -21.80
C ARG A 313 -1.84 28.88 -21.68
N SER A 314 -0.76 28.12 -21.86
CA SER A 314 -0.63 26.70 -21.58
C SER A 314 -1.31 26.34 -20.25
N SER A 315 -2.37 25.53 -20.34
CA SER A 315 -2.74 24.60 -19.30
C SER A 315 -1.55 23.66 -19.09
N GLY A 316 -0.90 23.79 -17.93
CA GLY A 316 0.14 22.87 -17.51
C GLY A 316 -0.43 21.46 -17.46
N GLU A 317 0.30 20.55 -18.09
CA GLU A 317 0.17 19.10 -17.92
C GLU A 317 0.31 18.79 -16.43
N ASP A 318 -0.81 18.52 -15.77
CA ASP A 318 -0.84 17.87 -14.45
C ASP A 318 -1.15 16.39 -14.68
N SER A 319 -0.15 15.68 -15.19
CA SER A 319 -0.17 14.23 -15.34
C SER A 319 1.15 13.69 -14.80
N GLY A 320 1.21 13.47 -13.49
CA GLY A 320 2.40 12.89 -12.86
C GLY A 320 2.26 12.48 -11.39
N ASP A 321 1.13 12.72 -10.70
CA ASP A 321 1.04 12.51 -9.24
C ASP A 321 0.23 11.27 -8.82
N ARG A 322 0.22 10.19 -9.63
CA ARG A 322 -0.52 8.94 -9.30
C ARG A 322 0.31 7.90 -8.54
N ASP A 323 1.62 8.07 -8.40
CA ASP A 323 2.52 7.00 -7.90
C ASP A 323 3.19 7.28 -6.55
N HIS A 324 2.68 8.23 -5.76
CA HIS A 324 3.25 8.50 -4.43
C HIS A 324 2.30 8.07 -3.32
N ALA A 325 2.66 6.98 -2.65
CA ALA A 325 2.08 6.61 -1.38
C ALA A 325 2.20 7.81 -0.41
N ARG A 326 1.08 8.24 0.17
CA ARG A 326 1.00 9.36 1.11
C ARG A 326 0.76 8.85 2.51
N VAL A 327 1.45 9.43 3.49
CA VAL A 327 1.22 9.13 4.91
C VAL A 327 0.10 10.03 5.44
N ILE A 328 -1.01 9.43 5.87
CA ILE A 328 -2.15 10.12 6.46
C ILE A 328 -2.18 9.82 7.96
N GLY A 329 -2.10 10.87 8.79
CA GLY A 329 -2.33 10.75 10.23
C GLY A 329 -3.82 10.86 10.53
N TYR A 330 -4.39 9.87 11.20
CA TYR A 330 -5.77 9.89 11.66
C TYR A 330 -5.85 9.30 13.08
N GLU A 331 -6.47 10.04 14.00
CA GLU A 331 -6.41 9.78 15.44
C GLU A 331 -4.97 9.67 15.97
N GLU A 332 -4.61 8.57 16.63
CA GLU A 332 -3.26 8.29 17.14
C GLU A 332 -2.45 7.38 16.18
N GLU A 333 -2.99 7.08 14.99
CA GLU A 333 -2.38 6.19 13.99
C GLU A 333 -1.90 6.91 12.72
N ARG A 334 -0.96 6.26 12.01
CA ARG A 334 -0.47 6.69 10.69
C ARG A 334 -0.75 5.60 9.66
N TYR A 335 -1.34 6.01 8.56
CA TYR A 335 -1.70 5.14 7.45
C TYR A 335 -0.83 5.46 6.23
N THR A 336 -0.24 4.43 5.63
CA THR A 336 0.44 4.55 4.33
C THR A 336 -0.59 4.26 3.23
N CYS A 337 -0.97 5.29 2.49
CA CYS A 337 -2.11 5.23 1.57
C CYS A 337 -1.71 5.46 0.12
N GLN A 338 -2.31 4.70 -0.80
CA GLN A 338 -2.45 5.10 -2.19
C GLN A 338 -3.55 6.16 -2.30
N VAL A 339 -3.47 7.00 -3.33
CA VAL A 339 -4.33 8.18 -3.47
C VAL A 339 -4.81 8.31 -4.90
N GLU A 340 -6.10 8.52 -5.06
CA GLU A 340 -6.73 8.81 -6.34
C GLU A 340 -7.60 10.07 -6.23
N ARG A 341 -7.63 10.86 -7.31
CA ARG A 341 -8.41 12.09 -7.40
C ARG A 341 -9.51 11.93 -8.42
N SER A 342 -10.65 12.58 -8.16
CA SER A 342 -11.69 12.69 -9.16
C SER A 342 -11.19 13.44 -10.40
N PRO A 343 -11.78 13.21 -11.57
CA PRO A 343 -11.43 13.91 -12.81
C PRO A 343 -11.41 15.44 -12.72
N ASN A 344 -12.32 16.03 -11.94
CA ASN A 344 -12.36 17.48 -11.69
C ASN A 344 -11.41 17.95 -10.56
N GLY A 345 -10.80 17.02 -9.82
CA GLY A 345 -9.88 17.26 -8.72
C GLY A 345 -10.52 17.72 -7.40
N GLU A 346 -11.85 17.83 -7.33
CA GLU A 346 -12.59 18.28 -6.14
C GLU A 346 -12.68 17.20 -5.05
N TRP A 347 -12.64 15.93 -5.44
CA TRP A 347 -12.65 14.79 -4.54
C TRP A 347 -11.35 14.01 -4.58
N LEU A 348 -11.03 13.39 -3.46
CA LEU A 348 -9.84 12.55 -3.31
C LEU A 348 -10.17 11.37 -2.41
N VAL A 349 -9.88 10.17 -2.90
CA VAL A 349 -9.89 8.95 -2.09
C VAL A 349 -8.46 8.56 -1.77
N ALA A 350 -8.21 8.21 -0.52
CA ALA A 350 -6.96 7.63 -0.07
C ALA A 350 -7.27 6.35 0.70
N TYR A 351 -6.55 5.28 0.40
CA TYR A 351 -6.76 3.97 1.01
C TYR A 351 -5.43 3.32 1.31
N GLY A 352 -5.33 2.67 2.46
CA GLY A 352 -4.06 2.18 2.94
C GLY A 352 -4.16 1.42 4.24
N ARG A 353 -3.01 1.02 4.76
CA ARG A 353 -2.89 0.30 6.02
C ARG A 353 -2.23 1.17 7.08
N GLY A 354 -2.73 1.03 8.31
CA GLY A 354 -2.19 1.63 9.50
C GLY A 354 -0.88 0.98 9.93
N THR A 355 -0.46 1.29 11.16
CA THR A 355 0.71 0.61 11.76
C THR A 355 0.35 -0.81 12.17
N ASP A 356 -0.90 -1.03 12.62
CA ASP A 356 -1.47 -2.37 12.74
C ASP A 356 -1.82 -2.91 11.33
N PRO A 357 -1.25 -4.05 10.89
CA PRO A 357 -1.55 -4.63 9.59
C PRO A 357 -3.02 -5.05 9.43
N ASP A 358 -3.75 -5.25 10.53
CA ASP A 358 -5.19 -5.55 10.54
C ASP A 358 -6.06 -4.28 10.52
N ASP A 359 -5.47 -3.07 10.64
CA ASP A 359 -6.18 -1.79 10.55
C ASP A 359 -5.95 -1.12 9.20
N ALA A 360 -6.67 -1.60 8.18
CA ALA A 360 -6.75 -0.92 6.89
C ALA A 360 -7.92 0.05 6.86
N ARG A 361 -7.77 1.19 6.18
CA ARG A 361 -8.74 2.28 6.21
C ARG A 361 -8.82 2.99 4.87
N VAL A 362 -10.04 3.43 4.54
CA VAL A 362 -10.28 4.40 3.47
C VAL A 362 -10.57 5.78 4.07
N PHE A 363 -10.13 6.81 3.34
CA PHE A 363 -10.36 8.22 3.60
C PHE A 363 -10.88 8.86 2.32
N VAL A 364 -12.02 9.53 2.39
CA VAL A 364 -12.55 10.31 1.27
C VAL A 364 -12.61 11.77 1.69
N TYR A 365 -11.98 12.62 0.90
CA TYR A 365 -11.89 14.05 1.10
C TYR A 365 -12.63 14.79 -0.01
N ASP A 366 -13.23 15.91 0.35
CA ASP A 366 -13.58 16.97 -0.60
C ASP A 366 -12.77 18.25 -0.31
N ASP A 367 -13.13 19.34 -0.98
CA ASP A 367 -12.52 20.67 -0.79
C ASP A 367 -12.66 21.23 0.64
N THR A 368 -13.61 20.73 1.43
CA THR A 368 -13.84 21.15 2.82
C THR A 368 -13.11 20.29 3.85
N GLY A 369 -12.64 19.10 3.47
CA GLY A 369 -11.87 18.20 4.32
C GLY A 369 -12.35 16.74 4.28
N LEU A 370 -12.07 16.00 5.35
CA LEU A 370 -12.42 14.58 5.46
C LEU A 370 -13.94 14.40 5.56
N ARG A 371 -14.52 13.64 4.64
CA ARG A 371 -15.95 13.32 4.56
C ARG A 371 -16.26 11.92 5.06
N ILE A 372 -15.49 10.94 4.61
CA ILE A 372 -15.75 9.53 4.88
C ILE A 372 -14.48 8.91 5.40
N THR A 373 -14.61 8.10 6.45
CA THR A 373 -13.53 7.21 6.86
C THR A 373 -14.09 5.92 7.44
N GLU A 374 -13.66 4.80 6.88
CA GLU A 374 -14.16 3.48 7.23
C GLU A 374 -13.01 2.48 7.28
N THR A 375 -13.07 1.56 8.25
CA THR A 375 -12.13 0.45 8.34
C THR A 375 -12.53 -0.63 7.34
N ILE A 376 -11.54 -1.15 6.63
CA ILE A 376 -11.66 -2.19 5.60
C ILE A 376 -10.60 -3.26 5.88
N ALA A 377 -10.68 -4.43 5.23
CA ALA A 377 -9.77 -5.53 5.53
C ALA A 377 -8.47 -5.41 4.74
N GLU A 378 -8.55 -5.46 3.41
CA GLU A 378 -7.43 -5.41 2.49
C GLU A 378 -7.78 -4.57 1.26
N PRO A 379 -7.66 -3.22 1.32
CA PRO A 379 -7.87 -2.39 0.14
C PRO A 379 -6.87 -2.74 -0.95
N THR A 380 -7.35 -2.97 -2.16
CA THR A 380 -6.48 -3.21 -3.32
C THR A 380 -6.50 -2.07 -4.33
N THR A 381 -7.66 -1.50 -4.59
CA THR A 381 -7.85 -0.35 -5.50
C THR A 381 -9.12 0.41 -5.13
N ALA A 382 -9.19 1.70 -5.45
CA ALA A 382 -10.36 2.53 -5.21
C ALA A 382 -10.39 3.71 -6.19
N SER A 383 -11.59 4.16 -6.56
CA SER A 383 -11.79 5.30 -7.45
C SER A 383 -12.92 6.21 -6.95
N VAL A 384 -12.85 7.50 -7.29
CA VAL A 384 -13.80 8.53 -6.82
C VAL A 384 -14.34 9.39 -7.96
N ALA A 385 -15.67 9.51 -8.02
CA ALA A 385 -16.37 10.31 -9.02
C ALA A 385 -16.38 11.81 -8.67
N ASP A 386 -16.67 12.67 -9.65
CA ASP A 386 -16.85 14.12 -9.42
C ASP A 386 -18.08 14.40 -8.53
N SER A 387 -19.05 13.48 -8.50
CA SER A 387 -20.18 13.53 -7.58
C SER A 387 -19.81 13.22 -6.13
N GLY A 388 -18.59 12.73 -5.87
CA GLY A 388 -18.10 12.28 -4.57
C GLY A 388 -18.43 10.82 -4.24
N ARG A 389 -19.18 10.14 -5.12
CA ARG A 389 -19.43 8.70 -4.97
C ARG A 389 -18.11 7.96 -5.17
N THR A 390 -17.75 7.16 -4.17
CA THR A 390 -16.45 6.49 -4.11
C THR A 390 -16.66 4.98 -4.14
N ILE A 391 -15.89 4.29 -4.97
CA ILE A 391 -15.83 2.83 -4.99
C ILE A 391 -14.51 2.35 -4.40
N VAL A 392 -14.56 1.28 -3.63
CA VAL A 392 -13.37 0.66 -3.02
C VAL A 392 -13.46 -0.84 -3.17
N ILE A 393 -12.36 -1.46 -3.57
CA ILE A 393 -12.21 -2.91 -3.60
C ILE A 393 -11.48 -3.35 -2.35
N ASP A 394 -12.13 -4.23 -1.59
CA ASP A 394 -11.63 -4.81 -0.35
C ASP A 394 -11.47 -6.32 -0.57
N ALA A 395 -10.22 -6.79 -0.65
CA ALA A 395 -9.90 -8.21 -0.67
C ALA A 395 -10.20 -8.82 0.71
N LEU A 396 -10.88 -9.96 0.71
CA LEU A 396 -11.39 -10.57 1.95
C LEU A 396 -10.45 -11.64 2.49
N ASP A 397 -9.97 -12.50 1.60
CA ASP A 397 -9.02 -13.56 1.91
C ASP A 397 -8.21 -13.87 0.64
N PRO A 398 -6.86 -13.71 0.67
CA PRO A 398 -5.99 -14.04 -0.45
C PRO A 398 -6.07 -15.52 -0.87
N ASP A 399 -6.43 -16.43 0.04
CA ASP A 399 -6.50 -17.87 -0.21
C ASP A 399 -7.84 -18.30 -0.82
N GLU A 400 -8.91 -17.52 -0.63
CA GLU A 400 -10.25 -17.84 -1.13
C GLU A 400 -10.58 -17.17 -2.48
N HIS A 401 -9.66 -16.35 -3.02
CA HIS A 401 -9.87 -15.54 -4.24
C HIS A 401 -11.19 -14.76 -4.17
N SER A 402 -11.39 -14.03 -3.07
CA SER A 402 -12.64 -13.32 -2.82
C SER A 402 -12.39 -11.85 -2.51
N ALA A 403 -13.23 -11.02 -3.09
CA ALA A 403 -13.17 -9.58 -2.92
C ALA A 403 -14.60 -9.04 -2.81
N LYS A 404 -14.74 -7.83 -2.28
CA LYS A 404 -16.00 -7.10 -2.32
C LYS A 404 -15.78 -5.69 -2.84
N LEU A 405 -16.72 -5.23 -3.66
CA LEU A 405 -16.88 -3.84 -4.05
C LEU A 405 -17.74 -3.16 -2.99
N LEU A 406 -17.19 -2.13 -2.37
CA LEU A 406 -17.85 -1.21 -1.46
C LEU A 406 -18.13 0.08 -2.22
N VAL A 407 -19.34 0.60 -2.10
CA VAL A 407 -19.72 1.90 -2.68
C VAL A 407 -20.11 2.83 -1.55
N PHE A 408 -19.47 3.99 -1.49
CA PHE A 408 -19.72 5.04 -0.52
C PHE A 408 -20.35 6.25 -1.22
N GLU A 409 -21.47 6.71 -0.70
CA GLU A 409 -22.07 7.97 -1.11
C GLU A 409 -21.37 9.16 -0.43
N PRO A 410 -21.44 10.37 -1.00
CA PRO A 410 -20.82 11.57 -0.42
C PRO A 410 -21.22 11.89 1.03
N ASP A 411 -22.38 11.40 1.46
CA ASP A 411 -22.90 11.58 2.83
C ASP A 411 -22.39 10.50 3.81
N GLY A 412 -21.51 9.61 3.36
CA GLY A 412 -20.95 8.51 4.12
C GLY A 412 -21.83 7.27 4.20
N THR A 413 -22.99 7.25 3.54
CA THR A 413 -23.81 6.04 3.47
C THR A 413 -23.20 5.01 2.53
N GLN A 414 -23.39 3.73 2.85
CA GLN A 414 -22.86 2.64 2.05
C GLN A 414 -24.01 1.83 1.42
N PRO A 415 -24.55 2.27 0.27
CA PRO A 415 -25.76 1.68 -0.30
C PRO A 415 -25.54 0.30 -0.91
N LEU A 416 -24.32 -0.02 -1.36
CA LEU A 416 -24.01 -1.23 -2.10
C LEU A 416 -22.77 -1.94 -1.57
N THR A 417 -22.89 -3.25 -1.42
CA THR A 417 -21.77 -4.17 -1.26
C THR A 417 -21.98 -5.33 -2.23
N HIS A 418 -21.04 -5.54 -3.15
CA HIS A 418 -21.08 -6.66 -4.08
C HIS A 418 -19.91 -7.59 -3.82
N TYR A 419 -20.15 -8.90 -3.80
CA TYR A 419 -19.11 -9.90 -3.54
C TYR A 419 -18.69 -10.58 -4.85
N PHE A 420 -17.38 -10.73 -5.02
CA PHE A 420 -16.75 -11.46 -6.10
C PHE A 420 -16.12 -12.72 -5.55
N ASN A 421 -16.24 -13.79 -6.33
CA ASN A 421 -15.48 -15.02 -6.13
C ASN A 421 -14.33 -15.07 -7.16
N ALA A 422 -13.60 -13.96 -7.25
CA ALA A 422 -12.41 -13.77 -8.04
C ALA A 422 -11.57 -12.63 -7.44
N ASP A 423 -10.26 -12.66 -7.68
CA ASP A 423 -9.39 -11.52 -7.41
C ASP A 423 -9.69 -10.39 -8.40
N ILE A 424 -9.69 -9.16 -7.90
CA ILE A 424 -9.89 -7.97 -8.72
C ILE A 424 -8.54 -7.47 -9.21
N THR A 425 -8.48 -7.11 -10.49
CA THR A 425 -7.29 -6.50 -11.08
C THR A 425 -7.33 -4.99 -10.97
N ASP A 426 -8.46 -4.38 -11.34
CA ASP A 426 -8.60 -2.93 -11.40
C ASP A 426 -10.07 -2.50 -11.29
N CYS A 427 -10.31 -1.24 -10.96
CA CYS A 427 -11.64 -0.65 -10.95
C CYS A 427 -11.64 0.84 -11.32
N ASP A 428 -12.74 1.32 -11.88
CA ASP A 428 -12.93 2.74 -12.21
C ASP A 428 -14.41 3.12 -12.09
N VAL A 429 -14.70 4.40 -11.84
CA VAL A 429 -16.07 4.93 -11.71
C VAL A 429 -16.28 6.09 -12.68
N THR A 430 -17.47 6.17 -13.28
CA THR A 430 -17.76 7.29 -14.18
C THR A 430 -17.73 8.62 -13.39
N PRO A 431 -17.29 9.74 -13.99
CA PRO A 431 -17.26 11.04 -13.33
C PRO A 431 -18.60 11.48 -12.73
N ASP A 432 -19.73 11.13 -13.38
CA ASP A 432 -21.08 11.38 -12.85
C ASP A 432 -21.45 10.47 -11.66
N GLY A 433 -20.67 9.42 -11.40
CA GLY A 433 -20.85 8.42 -10.36
C GLY A 433 -21.94 7.40 -10.68
N VAL A 434 -22.48 7.34 -11.90
CA VAL A 434 -23.63 6.46 -12.22
C VAL A 434 -23.19 5.02 -12.42
N TYR A 435 -22.00 4.78 -13.00
CA TYR A 435 -21.52 3.44 -13.33
C TYR A 435 -20.17 3.15 -12.69
N ALA A 436 -20.00 1.92 -12.19
CA ALA A 436 -18.72 1.39 -11.77
C ALA A 436 -18.29 0.23 -12.68
N VAL A 437 -17.00 0.15 -12.95
CA VAL A 437 -16.39 -0.91 -13.73
C VAL A 437 -15.35 -1.63 -12.88
N VAL A 438 -15.35 -2.97 -12.92
CA VAL A 438 -14.44 -3.82 -12.16
C VAL A 438 -13.91 -4.93 -13.06
N THR A 439 -12.59 -5.11 -13.13
CA THR A 439 -11.94 -6.20 -13.90
C THR A 439 -11.41 -7.29 -12.96
N THR A 440 -11.47 -8.55 -13.38
CA THR A 440 -11.05 -9.72 -12.58
C THR A 440 -9.86 -10.45 -13.20
N TYR A 441 -9.06 -11.09 -12.34
CA TYR A 441 -8.01 -12.01 -12.77
C TYR A 441 -8.59 -13.36 -13.25
N PRO A 442 -7.82 -14.15 -14.02
CA PRO A 442 -8.13 -15.55 -14.25
C PRO A 442 -8.33 -16.30 -12.92
N PRO A 443 -9.30 -17.24 -12.84
CA PRO A 443 -10.01 -17.86 -13.95
C PRO A 443 -11.29 -17.14 -14.40
N ASP A 444 -11.75 -16.09 -13.73
CA ASP A 444 -12.99 -15.40 -14.11
C ASP A 444 -12.79 -14.48 -15.31
N ASP A 445 -11.63 -13.82 -15.40
CA ASP A 445 -11.11 -13.06 -16.56
C ASP A 445 -12.18 -12.22 -17.27
N SER A 446 -12.88 -11.41 -16.48
CA SER A 446 -14.06 -10.68 -16.92
C SER A 446 -14.05 -9.24 -16.44
N VAL A 447 -14.80 -8.39 -17.13
CA VAL A 447 -15.17 -7.05 -16.69
C VAL A 447 -16.65 -7.01 -16.31
N TYR A 448 -16.95 -6.34 -15.21
CA TYR A 448 -18.28 -6.15 -14.67
C TYR A 448 -18.62 -4.66 -14.69
N VAL A 449 -19.80 -4.33 -15.20
CA VAL A 449 -20.35 -2.97 -15.16
C VAL A 449 -21.55 -2.95 -14.22
N PHE A 450 -21.51 -2.10 -13.22
CA PHE A 450 -22.58 -1.90 -12.24
C PHE A 450 -23.24 -0.55 -12.46
N ASP A 451 -24.56 -0.54 -12.38
CA ASP A 451 -25.35 0.68 -12.26
C ASP A 451 -25.50 0.98 -10.77
N LEU A 452 -24.85 2.05 -10.31
CA LEU A 452 -24.77 2.39 -8.89
C LEU A 452 -26.05 3.03 -8.35
N GLU A 453 -26.94 3.54 -9.21
CA GLU A 453 -28.23 4.08 -8.79
C GLU A 453 -29.23 2.96 -8.45
N SER A 454 -29.28 1.93 -9.29
CA SER A 454 -30.11 0.75 -9.09
C SER A 454 -29.47 -0.29 -8.15
N GLY A 455 -28.14 -0.31 -8.09
CA GLY A 455 -27.35 -1.33 -7.39
C GLY A 455 -27.25 -2.66 -8.16
N ASP A 456 -27.76 -2.71 -9.40
CA ASP A 456 -27.76 -3.90 -10.23
C ASP A 456 -26.52 -3.99 -11.13
N ARG A 457 -26.08 -5.22 -11.40
CA ARG A 457 -25.07 -5.46 -12.44
C ARG A 457 -25.71 -5.28 -13.81
N ARG A 458 -25.25 -4.28 -14.56
CA ARG A 458 -25.68 -4.00 -15.94
C ARG A 458 -25.14 -5.04 -16.92
N THR A 459 -23.82 -5.27 -16.90
CA THR A 459 -23.12 -6.07 -17.91
C THR A 459 -22.01 -6.92 -17.29
N LYS A 460 -21.75 -8.08 -17.90
CA LYS A 460 -20.53 -8.86 -17.75
C LYS A 460 -19.96 -9.15 -19.14
N HIS A 461 -18.69 -8.79 -19.38
CA HIS A 461 -17.97 -9.06 -20.63
C HIS A 461 -16.70 -9.85 -20.34
N GLU A 462 -16.40 -10.86 -21.15
CA GLU A 462 -15.19 -11.69 -21.01
C GLU A 462 -14.00 -10.99 -21.68
N LEU A 463 -12.88 -10.84 -20.97
CA LEU A 463 -11.73 -10.09 -21.47
C LEU A 463 -11.11 -10.78 -22.68
N ARG A 464 -10.72 -10.00 -23.70
CA ARG A 464 -10.23 -10.53 -24.99
C ARG A 464 -8.72 -10.70 -25.07
N HIS A 465 -7.98 -9.88 -24.33
CA HIS A 465 -6.52 -9.86 -24.36
C HIS A 465 -5.97 -10.29 -23.02
N GLU A 466 -5.08 -11.29 -23.05
CA GLU A 466 -4.53 -11.95 -21.87
C GLU A 466 -3.78 -11.00 -20.91
N LYS A 467 -3.45 -9.78 -21.33
CA LYS A 467 -2.75 -8.78 -20.52
C LYS A 467 -3.51 -7.46 -20.34
N ALA A 468 -4.57 -7.20 -21.12
CA ALA A 468 -5.25 -5.91 -21.07
C ALA A 468 -6.33 -5.90 -19.98
N ARG A 469 -5.94 -5.56 -18.74
CA ARG A 469 -6.83 -5.58 -17.55
C ARG A 469 -6.94 -4.25 -16.82
N GLN A 470 -6.06 -3.30 -17.13
CA GLN A 470 -6.16 -1.94 -16.62
C GLN A 470 -7.33 -1.25 -17.31
N VAL A 471 -8.20 -0.62 -16.53
CA VAL A 471 -9.43 -0.02 -17.04
C VAL A 471 -9.36 1.49 -16.99
N THR A 472 -9.91 2.15 -18.00
CA THR A 472 -10.10 3.60 -17.99
C THR A 472 -11.41 3.94 -18.66
N LEU A 473 -12.23 4.75 -18.00
CA LEU A 473 -13.47 5.28 -18.54
C LEU A 473 -13.22 6.55 -19.33
N ARG A 474 -13.76 6.61 -20.56
CA ARG A 474 -13.74 7.80 -21.40
C ARG A 474 -15.10 8.05 -22.02
N THR A 475 -15.38 9.31 -22.32
CA THR A 475 -16.55 9.67 -23.12
C THR A 475 -16.12 9.91 -24.56
N GLU A 476 -16.73 9.21 -25.51
CA GLU A 476 -16.66 9.57 -26.93
C GLU A 476 -18.01 10.18 -27.36
N GLY A 477 -18.02 11.49 -27.57
CA GLY A 477 -19.24 12.25 -27.88
C GLY A 477 -20.20 12.36 -26.70
N SER A 478 -21.10 11.40 -26.53
CA SER A 478 -22.11 11.34 -25.44
C SER A 478 -22.33 9.93 -24.88
N GLU A 479 -21.53 8.96 -25.31
CA GLU A 479 -21.59 7.59 -24.83
C GLU A 479 -20.29 7.25 -24.08
N TRP A 480 -20.42 6.40 -23.06
CA TRP A 480 -19.29 5.94 -22.26
C TRP A 480 -18.62 4.76 -22.94
N GLU A 481 -17.30 4.85 -23.05
CA GLU A 481 -16.42 3.78 -23.48
C GLU A 481 -15.53 3.34 -22.32
N ILE A 482 -15.43 2.02 -22.17
CA ILE A 482 -14.56 1.34 -21.21
C ILE A 482 -13.36 0.85 -21.99
N GLN A 483 -12.20 1.46 -21.76
CA GLN A 483 -10.95 1.14 -22.46
C GLN A 483 -10.09 0.20 -21.63
N PHE A 484 -9.44 -0.77 -22.28
CA PHE A 484 -8.57 -1.75 -21.63
C PHE A 484 -7.13 -1.63 -22.12
N SER A 485 -6.18 -1.43 -21.21
CA SER A 485 -4.75 -1.36 -21.52
C SER A 485 -3.95 -2.44 -20.79
N THR A 486 -2.73 -2.72 -21.28
CA THR A 486 -1.84 -3.73 -20.68
C THR A 486 -1.19 -3.27 -19.38
N GLU A 487 -1.02 -1.97 -19.23
CA GLU A 487 -0.42 -1.30 -18.07
C GLU A 487 -0.94 0.13 -17.98
N THR A 488 -0.76 0.75 -16.82
CA THR A 488 -1.19 2.10 -16.54
C THR A 488 -0.49 3.09 -17.48
N GLY A 489 -1.26 3.94 -18.17
CA GLY A 489 -0.72 4.93 -19.10
C GLY A 489 -0.34 4.39 -20.49
N ALA A 490 -0.43 3.08 -20.72
CA ALA A 490 -0.29 2.52 -22.07
C ALA A 490 -1.53 2.81 -22.93
N ASP A 491 -1.33 2.84 -24.25
CA ASP A 491 -2.44 2.95 -25.19
C ASP A 491 -3.40 1.76 -25.04
N PRO A 492 -4.72 2.00 -25.15
CA PRO A 492 -5.70 0.94 -24.98
C PRO A 492 -5.58 -0.08 -26.11
N SER A 493 -5.73 -1.35 -25.76
CA SER A 493 -5.77 -2.48 -26.71
C SER A 493 -7.14 -2.62 -27.38
N TYR A 494 -8.21 -2.35 -26.65
CA TYR A 494 -9.59 -2.33 -27.15
C TYR A 494 -10.51 -1.59 -26.19
N ALA A 495 -11.74 -1.31 -26.64
CA ALA A 495 -12.78 -0.67 -25.85
C ALA A 495 -14.15 -1.33 -26.05
N ILE A 496 -14.98 -1.27 -25.01
CA ILE A 496 -16.38 -1.71 -25.03
C ILE A 496 -17.31 -0.58 -24.57
N ASP A 497 -18.57 -0.63 -24.95
CA ASP A 497 -19.61 0.20 -24.34
C ASP A 497 -20.10 -0.36 -22.99
N LEU A 498 -21.01 0.36 -22.31
CA LEU A 498 -21.62 -0.07 -21.05
C LEU A 498 -22.46 -1.35 -21.16
N ASP A 499 -22.90 -1.72 -22.36
CA ASP A 499 -23.68 -2.92 -22.64
C ASP A 499 -22.79 -4.12 -23.02
N GLY A 500 -21.48 -3.88 -23.11
CA GLY A 500 -20.44 -4.88 -23.33
C GLY A 500 -20.16 -5.19 -24.80
N GLU A 501 -20.67 -4.36 -25.72
CA GLU A 501 -20.35 -4.47 -27.14
C GLU A 501 -18.99 -3.81 -27.43
N ILE A 502 -18.19 -4.46 -28.28
CA ILE A 502 -16.88 -3.92 -28.68
C ILE A 502 -17.14 -2.75 -29.64
N VAL A 503 -16.81 -1.54 -29.19
CA VAL A 503 -16.93 -0.30 -30.00
C VAL A 503 -15.66 -0.04 -30.80
N TRP A 504 -14.52 -0.44 -30.26
CA TRP A 504 -13.22 -0.24 -30.87
C TRP A 504 -12.26 -1.36 -30.47
N GLU A 505 -11.41 -1.79 -31.40
CA GLU A 505 -10.34 -2.77 -31.16
C GLU A 505 -9.14 -2.36 -31.99
N GLU A 506 -7.95 -2.37 -31.37
CA GLU A 506 -6.71 -2.06 -32.06
C GLU A 506 -6.46 -3.10 -33.18
N THR A 507 -6.32 -2.61 -34.41
CA THR A 507 -6.07 -3.49 -35.56
C THR A 507 -4.62 -3.97 -35.58
N ASN A 508 -4.37 -5.15 -36.15
CA ASN A 508 -3.00 -5.65 -36.33
C ASN A 508 -2.09 -4.66 -37.08
N ASP A 509 -2.62 -3.90 -38.04
CA ASP A 509 -1.87 -2.90 -38.80
C ASP A 509 -1.41 -1.72 -37.92
N GLN A 510 -2.21 -1.34 -36.90
CA GLN A 510 -1.83 -0.31 -35.92
C GLN A 510 -0.76 -0.82 -34.94
N ARG A 511 -0.83 -2.09 -34.55
CA ARG A 511 0.21 -2.76 -33.75
C ARG A 511 1.54 -2.85 -34.49
N GLU A 512 1.51 -3.05 -35.81
CA GLU A 512 2.70 -3.07 -36.67
C GLU A 512 3.28 -1.66 -36.88
N ALA A 513 2.45 -0.64 -37.11
CA ALA A 513 2.90 0.75 -37.24
C ALA A 513 3.53 1.31 -35.95
N LYS A 514 2.99 0.95 -34.77
CA LYS A 514 3.58 1.33 -33.48
C LYS A 514 4.88 0.59 -33.19
N ARG A 515 5.09 -0.58 -33.81
CA ARG A 515 6.39 -1.28 -33.85
C ARG A 515 7.40 -0.53 -34.73
N GLU A 516 6.96 0.06 -35.85
CA GLU A 516 7.80 0.90 -36.72
C GLU A 516 8.21 2.23 -36.05
N ASP A 517 7.36 2.86 -35.23
CA ASP A 517 7.72 4.06 -34.42
C ASP A 517 8.69 3.74 -33.26
N VAL A 518 8.72 2.49 -32.79
CA VAL A 518 9.76 2.00 -31.86
C VAL A 518 11.09 1.81 -32.61
N ASP A 519 11.03 1.40 -33.87
CA ASP A 519 12.19 1.24 -34.77
C ASP A 519 12.93 2.57 -35.04
N GLU A 520 12.26 3.73 -34.98
CA GLU A 520 12.93 5.05 -35.04
C GLU A 520 13.74 5.39 -33.76
N ARG A 521 13.33 4.88 -32.58
CA ARG A 521 14.10 5.04 -31.33
C ARG A 521 15.30 4.10 -31.26
N ASP A 522 15.23 3.00 -32.01
CA ASP A 522 16.28 1.99 -32.13
C ASP A 522 17.19 2.22 -33.36
N ASP A 523 17.08 3.37 -34.06
CA ASP A 523 17.99 3.73 -35.15
C ASP A 523 19.46 3.75 -34.66
N PRO A 524 20.37 2.97 -35.28
CA PRO A 524 21.75 2.89 -34.83
C PRO A 524 22.47 4.25 -34.76
N GLN A 525 22.15 5.21 -35.65
CA GLN A 525 22.81 6.53 -35.61
C GLN A 525 22.34 7.36 -34.42
N HIS A 526 21.03 7.34 -34.13
CA HIS A 526 20.47 8.00 -32.96
C HIS A 526 21.02 7.42 -31.65
N LEU A 527 21.12 6.09 -31.54
CA LEU A 527 21.68 5.41 -30.38
C LEU A 527 23.18 5.74 -30.18
N ILE A 528 23.96 5.84 -31.26
CA ILE A 528 25.37 6.27 -31.19
C ILE A 528 25.50 7.70 -30.65
N GLU A 529 24.64 8.63 -31.08
CA GLU A 529 24.61 10.01 -30.59
C GLU A 529 24.19 10.07 -29.11
N THR A 530 23.21 9.24 -28.72
CA THR A 530 22.76 9.09 -27.34
C THR A 530 23.88 8.58 -26.44
N ILE A 531 24.58 7.51 -26.83
CA ILE A 531 25.74 6.97 -26.09
C ILE A 531 26.83 8.02 -25.91
N LYS A 532 27.09 8.83 -26.94
CA LYS A 532 28.08 9.91 -26.85
C LYS A 532 27.66 10.97 -25.83
N SER A 533 26.41 11.39 -25.86
CA SER A 533 25.85 12.39 -24.94
C SER A 533 25.85 11.87 -23.50
N LEU A 534 25.44 10.62 -23.28
CA LEU A 534 25.45 9.98 -21.97
C LEU A 534 26.87 9.81 -21.42
N ARG A 535 27.88 9.55 -22.27
CA ARG A 535 29.28 9.53 -21.83
C ARG A 535 29.75 10.91 -21.34
N GLU A 536 29.40 11.98 -22.06
CA GLU A 536 29.73 13.35 -21.64
C GLU A 536 29.04 13.72 -20.32
N ALA A 537 27.78 13.28 -20.14
CA ALA A 537 27.05 13.44 -18.89
C ALA A 537 27.69 12.66 -17.74
N TYR A 538 28.12 11.41 -17.98
CA TYR A 538 28.77 10.56 -16.99
C TYR A 538 30.08 11.19 -16.47
N ASP A 539 30.88 11.74 -17.38
CA ASP A 539 32.14 12.42 -17.03
C ASP A 539 31.92 13.75 -16.28
N THR A 540 30.74 14.35 -16.42
CA THR A 540 30.39 15.65 -15.81
C THR A 540 29.62 15.51 -14.50
N ALA A 541 28.98 14.37 -14.26
CA ALA A 541 28.19 14.11 -13.07
C ALA A 541 29.04 14.23 -11.79
N GLU A 542 28.58 15.09 -10.86
CA GLU A 542 29.34 15.44 -9.66
C GLU A 542 29.05 14.46 -8.52
N THR A 543 27.80 13.98 -8.44
CA THR A 543 27.30 13.09 -7.39
C THR A 543 27.31 11.62 -7.81
N GLU A 544 27.42 10.72 -6.84
CA GLU A 544 27.41 9.27 -7.09
C GLU A 544 26.05 8.75 -7.61
N PRO A 545 24.87 9.20 -7.09
CA PRO A 545 23.58 8.78 -7.64
C PRO A 545 23.38 9.20 -9.10
N GLU A 546 23.79 10.42 -9.45
CA GLU A 546 23.70 10.93 -10.82
C GLU A 546 24.66 10.17 -11.76
N ARG A 547 25.87 9.82 -11.28
CA ARG A 547 26.77 8.93 -12.03
C ARG A 547 26.17 7.54 -12.25
N ASN A 548 25.51 6.96 -11.26
CA ASN A 548 24.88 5.63 -11.38
C ASN A 548 23.70 5.66 -12.36
N ASP A 549 22.84 6.66 -12.29
CA ASP A 549 21.71 6.81 -13.22
C ASP A 549 22.16 6.97 -14.68
N VAL A 550 23.21 7.77 -14.89
CA VAL A 550 23.81 7.91 -16.22
C VAL A 550 24.53 6.62 -16.66
N ALA A 551 25.17 5.88 -15.75
CA ALA A 551 25.78 4.58 -16.05
C ALA A 551 24.75 3.53 -16.47
N GLN A 552 23.60 3.49 -15.79
CA GLN A 552 22.45 2.65 -16.14
C GLN A 552 21.96 2.98 -17.54
N SER A 553 21.65 4.26 -17.79
CA SER A 553 21.22 4.75 -19.10
C SER A 553 22.24 4.44 -20.21
N LEU A 554 23.54 4.54 -19.91
CA LEU A 554 24.61 4.23 -20.85
C LEU A 554 24.67 2.72 -21.14
N ALA A 555 24.48 1.85 -20.14
CA ALA A 555 24.43 0.41 -20.31
C ALA A 555 23.22 -0.02 -21.16
N ASP A 556 22.05 0.57 -20.89
CA ASP A 556 20.81 0.32 -21.62
C ASP A 556 20.91 0.79 -23.07
N ALA A 557 21.54 1.94 -23.33
CA ALA A 557 21.77 2.43 -24.69
C ALA A 557 22.73 1.53 -25.49
N HIS A 558 23.77 0.99 -24.86
CA HIS A 558 24.64 -0.02 -25.49
C HIS A 558 23.90 -1.34 -25.75
N TRP A 559 23.01 -1.76 -24.85
CA TRP A 559 22.15 -2.93 -25.08
C TRP A 559 21.18 -2.72 -26.24
N ALA A 560 20.54 -1.56 -26.32
CA ALA A 560 19.65 -1.20 -27.43
C ALA A 560 20.40 -1.21 -28.77
N LEU A 561 21.58 -0.58 -28.82
CA LEU A 561 22.40 -0.56 -30.03
C LEU A 561 22.88 -1.96 -30.43
N ALA A 562 23.18 -2.84 -29.46
CA ALA A 562 23.50 -4.22 -29.77
C ALA A 562 22.32 -4.94 -30.46
N ASN A 563 21.09 -4.74 -29.98
CA ASN A 563 19.91 -5.36 -30.60
C ASN A 563 19.66 -4.82 -32.02
N ALA A 564 19.81 -3.51 -32.21
CA ALA A 564 19.66 -2.88 -33.53
C ALA A 564 20.70 -3.36 -34.55
N LEU A 565 21.87 -3.84 -34.09
CA LEU A 565 22.96 -4.33 -34.95
C LEU A 565 22.96 -5.86 -35.13
N GLU A 566 22.03 -6.59 -34.50
CA GLU A 566 22.05 -8.06 -34.43
C GLU A 566 22.06 -8.72 -35.81
N ASP A 567 21.26 -8.21 -36.74
CA ASP A 567 21.14 -8.74 -38.11
C ASP A 567 22.17 -8.16 -39.09
N ASP A 568 22.60 -6.92 -38.88
CA ASP A 568 23.41 -6.16 -39.84
C ASP A 568 24.93 -6.26 -39.60
N ASP A 569 25.37 -6.19 -38.34
CA ASP A 569 26.79 -6.24 -37.96
C ASP A 569 27.00 -7.00 -36.63
N PRO A 570 27.09 -8.34 -36.70
CA PRO A 570 27.26 -9.18 -35.51
C PRO A 570 28.56 -8.93 -34.73
N GLU A 571 29.60 -8.41 -35.39
CA GLU A 571 30.87 -8.08 -34.72
C GLU A 571 30.72 -6.79 -33.91
N ALA A 572 30.06 -5.77 -34.47
CA ALA A 572 29.73 -4.54 -33.77
C ALA A 572 28.71 -4.77 -32.64
N MET A 573 27.69 -5.61 -32.86
CA MET A 573 26.77 -6.07 -31.80
C MET A 573 27.55 -6.62 -30.61
N GLN A 574 28.52 -7.51 -30.87
CA GLN A 574 29.29 -8.13 -29.79
C GLN A 574 30.11 -7.11 -28.99
N ASP A 575 30.72 -6.13 -29.67
CA ASP A 575 31.40 -5.02 -29.00
C ASP A 575 30.42 -4.24 -28.12
N GLN A 576 29.22 -3.92 -28.62
CA GLN A 576 28.21 -3.22 -27.82
C GLN A 576 27.73 -4.01 -26.61
N LEU A 577 27.54 -5.33 -26.74
CA LEU A 577 27.23 -6.21 -25.61
C LEU A 577 28.37 -6.19 -24.58
N ASP A 578 29.63 -6.23 -25.01
CA ASP A 578 30.76 -6.14 -24.07
C ASP A 578 30.84 -4.76 -23.40
N GLN A 579 30.49 -3.68 -24.11
CA GLN A 579 30.36 -2.35 -23.52
C GLN A 579 29.23 -2.29 -22.48
N ALA A 580 28.05 -2.83 -22.78
CA ALA A 580 26.92 -2.90 -21.86
C ALA A 580 27.27 -3.71 -20.61
N LYS A 581 27.81 -4.93 -20.80
CA LYS A 581 28.29 -5.79 -19.72
C LYS A 581 29.28 -5.08 -18.82
N LYS A 582 30.29 -4.44 -19.42
CA LYS A 582 31.30 -3.68 -18.67
C LYS A 582 30.66 -2.59 -17.80
N ARG A 583 29.63 -1.90 -18.29
CA ARG A 583 28.97 -0.82 -17.54
C ARG A 583 28.12 -1.37 -16.40
N TYR A 584 27.38 -2.45 -16.66
CA TYR A 584 26.64 -3.16 -15.60
C TYR A 584 27.57 -3.71 -14.50
N PHE A 585 28.81 -4.08 -14.80
CA PHE A 585 29.75 -4.61 -13.81
C PHE A 585 30.67 -3.59 -13.15
N GLU A 586 31.20 -2.62 -13.91
CA GLU A 586 32.26 -1.73 -13.44
C GLU A 586 31.74 -0.37 -13.00
N LEU A 587 30.60 0.10 -13.55
CA LEU A 587 30.09 1.45 -13.29
C LEU A 587 28.88 1.48 -12.35
N LEU A 588 28.12 0.40 -12.26
CA LEU A 588 26.95 0.32 -11.39
C LEU A 588 27.26 -0.43 -10.10
N PRO A 589 26.62 -0.04 -8.98
CA PRO A 589 26.54 -0.89 -7.80
C PRO A 589 26.00 -2.27 -8.17
N TRP A 590 26.57 -3.32 -7.59
CA TRP A 590 26.28 -4.71 -7.95
C TRP A 590 24.78 -5.06 -7.91
N TYR A 591 24.01 -4.45 -7.00
CA TYR A 591 22.57 -4.70 -6.86
C TYR A 591 21.72 -4.09 -7.99
N GLU A 592 22.24 -3.07 -8.68
CA GLU A 592 21.59 -2.42 -9.84
C GLU A 592 22.04 -3.09 -11.15
N GLY A 593 23.33 -3.46 -11.24
CA GLY A 593 23.93 -4.00 -12.46
C GLY A 593 23.67 -5.49 -12.73
N LYS A 594 23.45 -6.32 -11.70
CA LYS A 594 23.40 -7.80 -11.84
C LYS A 594 22.37 -8.32 -12.84
N SER A 595 21.16 -7.74 -12.85
CA SER A 595 20.08 -8.16 -13.75
C SER A 595 20.39 -7.79 -15.21
N GLY A 596 20.95 -6.60 -15.43
CA GLY A 596 21.43 -6.17 -16.74
C GLY A 596 22.60 -7.00 -17.25
N ALA A 597 23.56 -7.30 -16.37
CA ALA A 597 24.69 -8.17 -16.68
C ALA A 597 24.26 -9.60 -17.05
N ALA A 598 23.32 -10.19 -16.29
CA ALA A 598 22.76 -11.51 -16.60
C ALA A 598 22.03 -11.52 -17.95
N LYS A 599 21.28 -10.46 -18.27
CA LYS A 599 20.61 -10.27 -19.56
C LYS A 599 21.62 -10.25 -20.72
N VAL A 600 22.72 -9.51 -20.57
CA VAL A 600 23.78 -9.43 -21.59
C VAL A 600 24.50 -10.77 -21.75
N LEU A 601 24.90 -11.41 -20.64
CA LEU A 601 25.58 -12.70 -20.66
C LEU A 601 24.72 -13.80 -21.30
N ARG A 602 23.41 -13.79 -21.04
CA ARG A 602 22.46 -14.72 -21.65
C ARG A 602 22.43 -14.56 -23.17
N LYS A 603 22.31 -13.32 -23.66
CA LYS A 603 22.33 -13.05 -25.10
C LYS A 603 23.66 -13.44 -25.75
N GLN A 604 24.78 -13.16 -25.11
CA GLN A 604 26.10 -13.63 -25.57
C GLN A 604 26.17 -15.18 -25.61
N GLY A 605 25.64 -15.85 -24.59
CA GLY A 605 25.57 -17.31 -24.51
C GLY A 605 24.76 -17.94 -25.63
N THR A 606 23.56 -17.41 -25.89
CA THR A 606 22.69 -17.85 -27.00
C THR A 606 23.37 -17.64 -28.35
N HIS A 607 23.99 -16.47 -28.58
CA HIS A 607 24.70 -16.19 -29.82
C HIS A 607 25.89 -17.14 -30.06
N TYR A 608 26.63 -17.51 -29.01
CA TYR A 608 27.70 -18.50 -29.11
C TYR A 608 27.17 -19.91 -29.39
N LEU A 609 26.02 -20.29 -28.82
CA LEU A 609 25.37 -21.57 -29.13
C LEU A 609 24.98 -21.68 -30.61
N GLU A 610 24.40 -20.63 -31.17
CA GLU A 610 24.01 -20.59 -32.59
C GLU A 610 25.21 -20.78 -33.54
N ARG A 611 26.41 -20.38 -33.10
CA ARG A 611 27.67 -20.52 -33.84
C ARG A 611 28.41 -21.81 -33.55
N GLY A 612 27.88 -22.65 -32.65
CA GLY A 612 28.53 -23.89 -32.19
C GLY A 612 29.75 -23.65 -31.30
N GLU A 613 29.87 -22.47 -30.69
CA GLU A 613 30.94 -22.10 -29.76
C GLU A 613 30.55 -22.49 -28.32
N GLU A 614 30.30 -23.79 -28.10
CA GLU A 614 29.74 -24.37 -26.87
C GLU A 614 30.52 -24.00 -25.59
N GLU A 615 31.85 -23.95 -25.65
CA GLU A 615 32.70 -23.60 -24.49
C GLU A 615 32.50 -22.14 -24.05
N ARG A 616 32.32 -21.22 -25.00
CA ARG A 616 32.08 -19.80 -24.70
C ARG A 616 30.66 -19.57 -24.23
N ALA A 617 29.70 -20.29 -24.79
CA ALA A 617 28.32 -20.29 -24.29
C ALA A 617 28.26 -20.77 -22.84
N ALA A 618 28.92 -21.89 -22.54
CA ALA A 618 28.99 -22.45 -21.19
C ALA A 618 29.67 -21.48 -20.20
N GLU A 619 30.67 -20.73 -20.65
CA GLU A 619 31.32 -19.68 -19.86
C GLU A 619 30.33 -18.55 -19.51
N CYS A 620 29.53 -18.08 -20.47
CA CYS A 620 28.51 -17.06 -20.22
C CYS A 620 27.49 -17.54 -19.17
N PHE A 621 26.93 -18.74 -19.32
CA PHE A 621 25.97 -19.28 -18.34
C PHE A 621 26.63 -19.56 -16.99
N ARG A 622 27.91 -19.98 -16.95
CA ARG A 622 28.68 -20.09 -15.70
C ARG A 622 28.88 -18.75 -15.02
N GLN A 623 29.09 -17.68 -15.77
CA GLN A 623 29.19 -16.34 -15.20
C GLN A 623 27.85 -15.90 -14.61
N ILE A 624 26.72 -16.16 -15.27
CA ILE A 624 25.39 -15.90 -14.68
C ILE A 624 25.22 -16.71 -13.39
N LYS A 625 25.55 -18.00 -13.43
CA LYS A 625 25.53 -18.86 -12.24
C LYS A 625 26.44 -18.36 -11.12
N GLN A 626 27.63 -17.87 -11.47
CA GLN A 626 28.55 -17.31 -10.50
C GLN A 626 27.96 -16.07 -9.85
N LEU A 627 27.29 -15.18 -10.60
CA LEU A 627 26.57 -14.04 -10.03
C LEU A 627 25.39 -14.49 -9.15
N GLU A 628 24.68 -15.52 -9.59
CA GLU A 628 23.59 -16.15 -8.83
C GLU A 628 24.09 -16.64 -7.47
N ASP A 629 25.18 -17.42 -7.48
CA ASP A 629 25.82 -18.02 -6.32
C ASP A 629 26.46 -16.94 -5.41
N GLU A 630 27.17 -15.99 -6.01
CA GLU A 630 27.91 -14.92 -5.31
C GLU A 630 26.95 -13.97 -4.58
N TYR A 631 25.80 -13.65 -5.19
CA TYR A 631 24.87 -12.66 -4.67
C TYR A 631 23.57 -13.27 -4.11
N SER A 632 23.42 -14.59 -4.17
CA SER A 632 22.26 -15.34 -3.65
C SER A 632 20.92 -14.75 -4.14
N VAL A 633 20.81 -14.59 -5.45
CA VAL A 633 19.63 -14.12 -6.19
C VAL A 633 19.36 -15.05 -7.35
N GLN A 634 18.11 -15.40 -7.67
CA GLN A 634 17.83 -16.16 -8.89
C GLN A 634 18.07 -15.31 -10.16
N LEU A 635 19.04 -15.68 -10.99
CA LEU A 635 19.39 -14.98 -12.23
C LEU A 635 19.34 -15.87 -13.47
N LEU A 636 19.63 -17.16 -13.34
CA LEU A 636 19.42 -18.15 -14.38
C LEU A 636 17.92 -18.39 -14.57
N THR A 637 17.52 -18.56 -15.83
CA THR A 637 16.23 -19.09 -16.20
C THR A 637 16.31 -20.62 -16.30
N GLU A 638 15.16 -21.30 -16.25
CA GLU A 638 15.08 -22.75 -16.49
C GLU A 638 15.68 -23.16 -17.86
N GLU A 639 15.74 -22.25 -18.82
CA GLU A 639 16.40 -22.48 -20.11
C GLU A 639 17.92 -22.38 -20.02
N ASP A 640 18.45 -21.38 -19.31
CA ASP A 640 19.89 -21.23 -19.07
C ASP A 640 20.44 -22.42 -18.27
N GLU A 641 19.70 -22.91 -17.28
CA GLU A 641 20.05 -24.09 -16.49
C GLU A 641 20.14 -25.33 -17.39
N ARG A 642 19.15 -25.55 -18.26
CA ARG A 642 19.17 -26.65 -19.23
C ARG A 642 20.34 -26.54 -20.19
N HIS A 643 20.66 -25.32 -20.67
CA HIS A 643 21.83 -25.10 -21.50
C HIS A 643 23.12 -25.39 -20.73
N LEU A 644 23.23 -24.93 -19.49
CA LEU A 644 24.40 -25.16 -18.66
C LEU A 644 24.61 -26.65 -18.35
N GLU A 645 23.54 -27.40 -18.05
CA GLU A 645 23.58 -28.85 -17.84
C GLU A 645 23.92 -29.64 -19.12
N ALA A 646 23.45 -29.17 -20.28
CA ALA A 646 23.76 -29.79 -21.56
C ALA A 646 25.22 -29.55 -21.99
N LEU A 647 25.82 -28.44 -21.54
CA LEU A 647 27.18 -28.02 -21.86
C LEU A 647 28.23 -28.39 -20.79
N SER A 648 27.80 -28.93 -19.65
CA SER A 648 28.66 -29.45 -18.55
C SER A 648 29.06 -30.90 -18.78
#